data_AF-A0A5N5RKS6-F1
#
_entry.id   AF-A0A5N5RKS6-F1
#
_cell.length_a   1.000
_cell.length_b   1.000
_cell.length_c   1.000
_cell.angle_alpha   90.00
_cell.angle_beta   90.00
_cell.angle_gamma   90.00
#
_symmetry.space_group_name_H-M   'P 1'
#
loop_
_entity.id
_entity.type
_entity.pdbx_description
1 polymer ?
#
loop_
_entity_poly.entity_id
_entity_poly.type
_entity_poly.pdbx_seq_one_letter_code
_entity_poly.pdbx_strand_id
1 'polypeptide(L)'
;MDKQIAGNSVRTDTGTGGAALWKLLLWVRSWSRSHPCIVSTIVVTTALVVLVLIPLTPTNVSYSANFDSAAAGARVTFMFDKDGRIPEKATQNSFVQTGAATIALDPLNQNSSTLAIVVNDSNATLRSLDVSVRVNNRIWYTFVSIPGGEVESKRTPSEGNTTFTVSADRMASIRRIAKARSEYKILIAALILIAYVVALLRFSVLKKLNIRVFIAGVAVGLLLCGFMANLWLVKQPFSRNTPFAFNSTSSLNIKGKYLIEQKLLVQGKHAGFVKLPISLAYNVGPADPESGSNPSYDKLYASANEFKDRYLLNITAEKNQSVVFDGIITPSMMDETRSNVVIPMNLNGYNGTILSVKLSKTSEGTPSLLFTKGTLQGQDPTLLKPSVQKLDAPAWSANDYLNLSVGYNGIPYQAIITMIVIAGVLLLIVNLLFGGSRFIQIRSWVCGFDYIAMMLYAAAQAFIYMSSVQGFPDEAAHVSYVEALATGSAGRGVVPEFANMRIYALTDVDIDLTKDAGFNYLGHPPLYYRIMMLLTPFNLNGNIVTFSLQRMRLMSFLIGIAGIALIYYIGFTRIPKFPVMHLLFAMIVIAPVNMVYGISGVTNDSLTILTVAVFLLGIIRFYERRYGLMTYVLIAVGISATVLTKLTAGMIVVVIACLVIVYTCVAEKRGKEALRRPSFYASWLIYVIPIGYFIALYMKYHTIQPGFQNLALREYIDSPMYTTIDARTHMGVWESVMQLLKSFVSTWHMLTGHVYVYKPDYPWYSLDRVAVIMILIVPFVVFAMKRSRLIDYMRIGISSVCIVFLYQARSVFSSYYINGRFGGYSSRYYLCAIGIFALIAIWLIVQRFGVNDKNVVEFASDEIRQKKTHAGESCRASGSVLTQTGILVCSVLFLLLLFDGFVYSVLYYADNTPAFIG
;
A
#
# COMPACT_ATOMS: atom_id res chain seq x y z
N MET A 1 -52.01 -33.45 27.40
CA MET A 1 -52.25 -34.90 27.44
C MET A 1 -50.92 -35.58 27.65
N ASP A 2 -50.83 -36.28 28.78
CA ASP A 2 -49.92 -37.38 29.15
C ASP A 2 -48.41 -37.09 29.22
N LYS A 3 -47.70 -37.27 30.34
CA LYS A 3 -47.82 -38.31 31.39
C LYS A 3 -47.20 -37.83 32.72
N GLN A 4 -47.91 -38.09 33.82
CA GLN A 4 -47.37 -38.26 35.17
C GLN A 4 -46.49 -39.52 35.21
N ILE A 5 -45.36 -39.46 35.95
CA ILE A 5 -44.94 -40.57 36.83
C ILE A 5 -44.44 -39.93 38.13
N ALA A 6 -44.99 -40.46 39.23
CA ALA A 6 -44.80 -40.05 40.60
C ALA A 6 -43.56 -40.67 41.26
N GLY A 7 -43.10 -40.01 42.33
CA GLY A 7 -42.69 -40.67 43.58
C GLY A 7 -41.27 -41.26 43.64
N ASN A 8 -40.39 -40.61 44.41
CA ASN A 8 -40.03 -41.17 45.72
C ASN A 8 -39.21 -40.18 46.56
N SER A 9 -39.68 -40.02 47.80
CA SER A 9 -39.00 -39.34 48.89
C SER A 9 -37.78 -40.12 49.35
N VAL A 10 -36.61 -39.48 49.34
CA VAL A 10 -35.55 -39.79 50.30
C VAL A 10 -35.12 -38.46 50.90
N ARG A 11 -35.57 -38.26 52.14
CA ARG A 11 -35.16 -37.19 53.03
C ARG A 11 -33.84 -37.63 53.65
N THR A 12 -32.72 -37.17 53.09
CA THR A 12 -31.42 -37.17 53.77
C THR A 12 -31.10 -35.74 54.18
N ASP A 13 -31.37 -35.45 55.45
CA ASP A 13 -30.78 -34.35 56.18
C ASP A 13 -29.25 -34.55 56.23
N THR A 14 -28.57 -33.99 55.23
CA THR A 14 -27.12 -33.75 55.30
C THR A 14 -26.83 -32.35 54.79
N GLY A 15 -26.53 -31.44 55.72
CA GLY A 15 -25.88 -30.17 55.46
C GLY A 15 -26.80 -29.05 54.98
N THR A 16 -27.39 -28.32 55.92
CA THR A 16 -28.04 -27.02 55.71
C THR A 16 -27.18 -26.01 54.93
N GLY A 17 -25.85 -26.20 54.88
CA GLY A 17 -24.94 -25.43 54.02
C GLY A 17 -25.04 -25.74 52.51
N GLY A 18 -25.28 -27.01 52.11
CA GLY A 18 -25.27 -27.42 50.71
C GLY A 18 -26.53 -27.01 49.94
N ALA A 19 -27.70 -27.10 50.59
CA ALA A 19 -28.98 -26.67 50.01
C ALA A 19 -29.09 -25.14 49.89
N ALA A 20 -28.50 -24.39 50.84
CA ALA A 20 -28.39 -22.94 50.78
C ALA A 20 -27.44 -22.49 49.66
N LEU A 21 -26.28 -23.15 49.52
CA LEU A 21 -25.33 -22.91 48.43
C LEU A 21 -25.96 -23.21 47.06
N TRP A 22 -26.71 -24.29 46.93
CA TRP A 22 -27.40 -24.65 45.68
C TRP A 22 -28.51 -23.66 45.30
N LYS A 23 -29.31 -23.21 46.27
CA LYS A 23 -30.30 -22.15 46.07
C LYS A 23 -29.65 -20.82 45.70
N LEU A 24 -28.53 -20.48 46.34
CA LEU A 24 -27.73 -19.30 46.00
C LEU A 24 -27.19 -19.39 44.57
N LEU A 25 -26.64 -20.54 44.15
CA LEU A 25 -26.13 -20.77 42.79
C LEU A 25 -27.23 -20.67 41.73
N LEU A 26 -28.43 -21.19 42.00
CA LEU A 26 -29.59 -21.05 41.11
C LEU A 26 -30.09 -19.61 41.04
N TRP A 27 -30.11 -18.89 42.17
CA TRP A 27 -30.46 -17.48 42.21
C TRP A 27 -29.45 -16.62 41.45
N VAL A 28 -28.14 -16.82 41.66
CA VAL A 28 -27.06 -16.17 40.91
C VAL A 28 -27.17 -16.48 39.43
N ARG A 29 -27.47 -17.73 39.04
CA ARG A 29 -27.68 -18.12 37.64
C ARG A 29 -28.90 -17.42 37.02
N SER A 30 -30.01 -17.32 37.75
CA SER A 30 -31.21 -16.61 37.29
C SER A 30 -30.95 -15.11 37.15
N TRP A 31 -30.35 -14.50 38.18
CA TRP A 31 -30.02 -13.08 38.22
C TRP A 31 -29.01 -12.68 37.13
N SER A 32 -28.02 -13.53 36.86
CA SER A 32 -27.03 -13.31 35.79
C SER A 32 -27.63 -13.30 34.38
N ARG A 33 -28.71 -14.07 34.16
CA ARG A 33 -29.44 -14.06 32.88
C ARG A 33 -30.25 -12.78 32.70
N SER A 34 -30.74 -12.20 33.79
CA SER A 34 -31.54 -10.97 33.77
C SER A 34 -30.69 -9.70 33.70
N HIS A 35 -29.46 -9.73 34.22
CA HIS A 35 -28.56 -8.56 34.27
C HIS A 35 -27.16 -8.83 33.66
N PRO A 36 -27.08 -9.24 32.38
CA PRO A 36 -25.82 -9.66 31.76
C PRO A 36 -24.77 -8.54 31.69
N CYS A 37 -25.19 -7.28 31.55
CA CYS A 37 -24.27 -6.14 31.58
C CYS A 37 -23.60 -6.00 32.95
N ILE A 38 -24.37 -6.02 34.04
CA ILE A 38 -23.85 -5.86 35.41
C ILE A 38 -22.88 -7.00 35.75
N VAL A 39 -23.23 -8.24 35.41
CA VAL A 39 -22.34 -9.40 35.63
C VAL A 39 -21.05 -9.26 34.82
N SER A 40 -21.13 -8.87 33.54
CA SER A 40 -19.95 -8.64 32.72
C SER A 40 -19.06 -7.54 33.30
N THR A 41 -19.65 -6.45 33.81
CA THR A 41 -18.91 -5.36 34.46
C THR A 41 -18.19 -5.83 35.71
N ILE A 42 -18.85 -6.62 36.57
CA ILE A 42 -18.24 -7.17 37.79
C ILE A 42 -17.05 -8.06 37.42
N VAL A 43 -17.21 -9.03 36.50
CA VAL A 43 -16.15 -9.94 36.08
C VAL A 43 -14.93 -9.17 35.53
N VAL A 44 -15.19 -8.18 34.68
CA VAL A 44 -14.12 -7.36 34.08
C VAL A 44 -13.43 -6.48 35.11
N THR A 45 -14.19 -5.89 36.04
CA THR A 45 -13.63 -5.08 37.12
C THR A 45 -12.75 -5.94 38.03
N THR A 46 -13.20 -7.14 38.39
CA THR A 46 -12.38 -8.10 39.14
C THR A 46 -11.11 -8.49 38.38
N ALA A 47 -11.21 -8.76 37.07
CA ALA A 47 -10.05 -9.09 36.26
C ALA A 47 -9.03 -7.94 36.18
N LEU A 48 -9.50 -6.69 36.06
CA LEU A 48 -8.63 -5.50 36.08
C LEU A 48 -7.98 -5.29 37.45
N VAL A 49 -8.71 -5.50 38.55
CA VAL A 49 -8.15 -5.43 39.92
C VAL A 49 -7.07 -6.50 40.11
N VAL A 50 -7.33 -7.74 39.70
CA VAL A 50 -6.33 -8.83 39.76
C VAL A 50 -5.09 -8.47 38.92
N LEU A 51 -5.27 -7.91 37.72
CA LEU A 51 -4.16 -7.49 36.87
C LEU A 51 -3.30 -6.38 37.48
N VAL A 52 -3.90 -5.45 38.22
CA VAL A 52 -3.16 -4.43 38.98
C VAL A 52 -2.27 -5.07 40.04
N LEU A 53 -2.78 -6.11 40.72
CA LEU A 53 -2.10 -6.80 41.82
C LEU A 53 -0.97 -7.76 41.36
N ILE A 54 -1.06 -8.34 40.16
CA ILE A 54 -0.03 -9.28 39.66
C ILE A 54 1.26 -8.52 39.29
N PRO A 55 2.45 -8.90 39.80
CA PRO A 55 3.70 -8.31 39.35
C PRO A 55 4.11 -8.88 37.98
N LEU A 56 4.25 -8.02 36.96
CA LEU A 56 4.73 -8.42 35.63
C LEU A 56 6.05 -7.72 35.32
N THR A 57 6.99 -8.45 34.72
CA THR A 57 8.32 -7.91 34.39
C THR A 57 8.24 -7.00 33.16
N PRO A 58 8.79 -5.77 33.20
CA PRO A 58 8.81 -4.89 32.04
C PRO A 58 9.89 -5.29 31.01
N THR A 59 9.67 -4.89 29.78
CA THR A 59 10.56 -5.05 28.62
C THR A 59 10.89 -3.68 28.04
N ASN A 60 12.02 -3.60 27.32
CA ASN A 60 12.51 -2.36 26.72
C ASN A 60 12.70 -1.19 27.71
N VAL A 61 13.09 -1.53 28.94
CA VAL A 61 13.41 -0.53 29.96
C VAL A 61 14.72 0.16 29.59
N SER A 62 14.74 1.48 29.67
CA SER A 62 15.91 2.32 29.41
C SER A 62 16.18 3.24 30.60
N TYR A 63 17.45 3.37 30.97
CA TYR A 63 17.92 4.32 31.97
C TYR A 63 18.55 5.51 31.25
N SER A 64 18.16 6.72 31.63
CA SER A 64 18.60 7.96 31.00
C SER A 64 19.09 8.91 32.08
N ALA A 65 20.40 9.13 32.15
CA ALA A 65 21.00 10.13 33.00
C ALA A 65 21.03 11.47 32.25
N ASN A 66 20.24 12.44 32.70
CA ASN A 66 20.16 13.77 32.12
C ASN A 66 21.02 14.72 32.95
N PHE A 67 21.84 15.53 32.29
CA PHE A 67 22.82 16.42 32.92
C PHE A 67 22.48 17.89 32.64
N ASP A 68 22.76 18.78 33.60
CA ASP A 68 22.72 20.24 33.40
C ASP A 68 24.06 20.76 32.89
N SER A 69 25.16 20.17 33.37
CA SER A 69 26.51 20.36 32.85
C SER A 69 27.18 19.00 32.71
N ALA A 70 27.64 18.66 31.50
CA ALA A 70 28.55 17.55 31.22
C ALA A 70 29.15 17.74 29.83
N ALA A 71 30.43 17.42 29.66
CA ALA A 71 31.09 17.48 28.36
C ALA A 71 30.40 16.56 27.34
N ALA A 72 30.13 17.07 26.14
CA ALA A 72 29.58 16.28 25.05
C ALA A 72 30.51 15.11 24.69
N GLY A 73 29.96 13.91 24.56
CA GLY A 73 30.75 12.69 24.33
C GLY A 73 31.49 12.15 25.57
N ALA A 74 31.30 12.73 26.76
CA ALA A 74 31.82 12.15 28.00
C ALA A 74 31.27 10.72 28.21
N ARG A 75 32.13 9.79 28.61
CA ARG A 75 31.75 8.40 28.88
C ARG A 75 30.99 8.32 30.19
N VAL A 76 29.85 7.64 30.15
CA VAL A 76 28.98 7.35 31.30
C VAL A 76 28.87 5.85 31.45
N THR A 77 29.24 5.35 32.62
CA THR A 77 29.25 3.93 32.94
C THR A 77 28.17 3.64 33.97
N PHE A 78 27.20 2.79 33.61
CA PHE A 78 26.16 2.29 34.50
C PHE A 78 26.62 0.95 35.08
N MET A 79 26.92 0.94 36.38
CA MET A 79 27.41 -0.23 37.11
C MET A 79 26.29 -0.79 37.97
N PHE A 80 25.90 -2.02 37.67
CA PHE A 80 24.93 -2.82 38.39
C PHE A 80 25.64 -3.88 39.24
N ASP A 81 24.88 -4.57 40.10
CA ASP A 81 25.42 -5.66 40.92
C ASP A 81 25.97 -6.79 40.04
N LYS A 82 27.11 -7.37 40.45
CA LYS A 82 27.66 -8.54 39.78
C LYS A 82 26.82 -9.78 40.12
N ASP A 83 25.94 -10.19 39.21
CA ASP A 83 25.34 -11.52 39.27
C ASP A 83 26.41 -12.55 38.89
N GLY A 84 26.69 -13.52 39.75
CA GLY A 84 27.86 -14.43 39.67
C GLY A 84 27.92 -15.34 38.43
N ARG A 85 27.01 -15.18 37.47
CA ARG A 85 26.93 -15.96 36.23
C ARG A 85 27.67 -15.31 35.06
N ILE A 86 27.66 -13.98 34.91
CA ILE A 86 28.38 -13.22 33.86
C ILE A 86 28.75 -11.82 34.37
N PRO A 87 29.90 -11.65 35.06
CA PRO A 87 30.30 -10.38 35.68
C PRO A 87 30.46 -9.21 34.69
N GLU A 88 30.78 -9.52 33.44
CA GLU A 88 31.03 -8.54 32.36
C GLU A 88 29.76 -7.78 31.95
N LYS A 89 28.57 -8.40 32.09
CA LYS A 89 27.28 -7.76 31.73
C LYS A 89 26.73 -6.85 32.83
N ALA A 90 27.31 -6.88 34.03
CA ALA A 90 26.91 -5.99 35.13
C ALA A 90 27.26 -4.51 34.86
N THR A 91 28.04 -4.22 33.82
CA THR A 91 28.42 -2.85 33.45
C THR A 91 27.94 -2.53 32.05
N GLN A 92 27.22 -1.41 31.88
CA GLN A 92 26.76 -0.92 30.59
C GLN A 92 27.29 0.49 30.35
N ASN A 93 27.92 0.72 29.20
CA ASN A 93 28.50 2.02 28.84
C ASN A 93 27.55 2.80 27.91
N SER A 94 27.53 4.11 28.08
CA SER A 94 26.89 5.09 27.19
C SER A 94 27.70 6.38 27.19
N PHE A 95 27.23 7.38 26.44
CA PHE A 95 27.90 8.66 26.29
C PHE A 95 26.91 9.80 26.36
N VAL A 96 27.38 10.96 26.83
CA VAL A 96 26.58 12.18 26.86
C VAL A 96 26.30 12.65 25.42
N GLN A 97 25.03 12.63 25.04
CA GLN A 97 24.48 13.09 23.76
C GLN A 97 23.39 14.12 24.06
N THR A 98 23.55 15.36 23.59
CA THR A 98 22.59 16.46 23.83
C THR A 98 22.24 16.63 25.32
N GLY A 99 23.23 16.47 26.21
CA GLY A 99 23.05 16.57 27.66
C GLY A 99 22.42 15.35 28.34
N ALA A 100 22.32 14.19 27.67
CA ALA A 100 21.82 12.96 28.28
C ALA A 100 22.63 11.72 27.86
N ALA A 101 22.80 10.75 28.76
CA ALA A 101 23.36 9.44 28.45
C ALA A 101 22.30 8.36 28.71
N THR A 102 22.00 7.54 27.69
CA THR A 102 20.95 6.52 27.77
C THR A 102 21.51 5.12 27.54
N ILE A 103 21.05 4.14 28.32
CA ILE A 103 21.23 2.70 28.06
C ILE A 103 19.87 1.99 27.96
N ALA A 104 19.80 0.95 27.14
CA ALA A 104 18.76 -0.08 27.25
C ALA A 104 19.21 -1.10 28.31
N LEU A 105 18.37 -1.34 29.32
CA LEU A 105 18.69 -2.24 30.41
C LEU A 105 18.80 -3.67 29.89
N ASP A 106 19.95 -4.31 30.15
CA ASP A 106 20.10 -5.75 29.90
C ASP A 106 19.11 -6.54 30.80
N PRO A 107 18.31 -7.47 30.26
CA PRO A 107 17.42 -8.32 31.06
C PRO A 107 18.09 -9.00 32.25
N LEU A 108 19.39 -9.31 32.15
CA LEU A 108 20.18 -9.91 33.22
C LEU A 108 20.33 -8.97 34.44
N ASN A 109 20.36 -7.65 34.21
CA ASN A 109 20.56 -6.65 35.26
C ASN A 109 19.24 -6.19 35.91
N GLN A 110 18.08 -6.71 35.50
CA GLN A 110 16.77 -6.31 36.02
C GLN A 110 16.60 -6.54 37.53
N ASN A 111 17.36 -7.47 38.10
CA ASN A 111 17.30 -7.82 39.53
C ASN A 111 18.38 -7.15 40.39
N SER A 112 19.15 -6.22 39.84
CA SER A 112 20.22 -5.50 40.56
C SER A 112 19.68 -4.62 41.68
N SER A 113 20.28 -4.73 42.86
CA SER A 113 19.98 -3.95 44.06
C SER A 113 20.69 -2.60 44.09
N THR A 114 21.84 -2.42 43.44
CA THR A 114 22.51 -1.10 43.35
C THR A 114 22.72 -0.64 41.91
N LEU A 115 22.83 0.68 41.74
CA LEU A 115 23.26 1.31 40.49
C LEU A 115 24.20 2.47 40.81
N ALA A 116 25.42 2.41 40.27
CA ALA A 116 26.34 3.55 40.25
C ALA A 116 26.51 4.06 38.81
N ILE A 117 26.42 5.37 38.64
CA ILE A 117 26.59 6.06 37.35
C ILE A 117 27.89 6.85 37.45
N VAL A 118 28.94 6.38 36.78
CA VAL A 118 30.26 7.02 36.77
C VAL A 118 30.39 7.82 35.48
N VAL A 119 30.56 9.14 35.60
CA VAL A 119 30.77 10.06 34.49
C VAL A 119 32.22 10.50 34.49
N ASN A 120 32.88 10.36 33.33
CA ASN A 120 34.25 10.85 33.11
C ASN A 120 34.26 12.35 32.81
N ASP A 121 33.78 13.14 33.77
CA ASP A 121 33.80 14.60 33.81
C ASP A 121 33.60 15.06 35.27
N SER A 122 34.57 15.80 35.80
CA SER A 122 34.55 16.32 37.17
C SER A 122 33.52 17.45 37.40
N ASN A 123 33.04 18.07 36.32
CA ASN A 123 32.04 19.13 36.33
C ASN A 123 30.63 18.61 36.01
N ALA A 124 30.45 17.28 35.92
CA ALA A 124 29.15 16.68 35.64
C ALA A 124 28.15 16.99 36.77
N THR A 125 27.00 17.56 36.41
CA THR A 125 25.86 17.73 37.33
C THR A 125 24.66 16.99 36.77
N LEU A 126 24.19 15.99 37.53
CA LEU A 126 22.99 15.24 37.18
C LEU A 126 21.77 16.12 37.44
N ARG A 127 20.93 16.31 36.44
CA ARG A 127 19.61 16.94 36.54
C ARG A 127 18.56 15.93 36.96
N SER A 128 18.52 14.79 36.29
CA SER A 128 17.62 13.68 36.63
C SER A 128 18.12 12.34 36.13
N LEU A 129 17.71 11.26 36.81
CA LEU A 129 17.79 9.89 36.31
C LEU A 129 16.39 9.41 35.96
N ASP A 130 16.13 9.22 34.66
CA ASP A 130 14.85 8.79 34.14
C ASP A 130 14.89 7.32 33.74
N VAL A 131 13.98 6.53 34.31
CA VAL A 131 13.75 5.14 33.92
C VAL A 131 12.48 5.10 33.09
N SER A 132 12.59 4.71 31.82
CA SER A 132 11.52 4.79 30.83
C SER A 132 11.36 3.51 30.03
N VAL A 133 10.17 3.28 29.46
CA VAL A 133 10.01 2.32 28.37
C VAL A 133 10.29 3.03 27.06
N ARG A 134 11.16 2.47 26.23
CA ARG A 134 11.39 2.99 24.87
C ARG A 134 10.96 1.99 23.82
N VAL A 135 10.28 2.48 22.79
CA VAL A 135 9.93 1.71 21.59
C VAL A 135 10.35 2.55 20.39
N ASN A 136 11.13 2.00 19.47
CA ASN A 136 11.67 2.71 18.30
C ASN A 136 12.36 4.05 18.67
N ASN A 137 13.22 4.03 19.69
CA ASN A 137 13.91 5.22 20.26
C ASN A 137 13.01 6.35 20.78
N ARG A 138 11.69 6.15 20.87
CA ARG A 138 10.76 7.10 21.52
C ARG A 138 10.46 6.65 22.94
N ILE A 139 10.54 7.59 23.89
CA ILE A 139 10.05 7.37 25.25
C ILE A 139 8.53 7.20 25.15
N TRP A 140 8.06 6.01 25.51
CA TRP A 140 6.63 5.71 25.52
C TRP A 140 5.99 6.25 26.80
N TYR A 141 6.64 6.01 27.94
CA TYR A 141 6.35 6.66 29.22
C TYR A 141 7.54 6.49 30.17
N THR A 142 7.65 7.40 31.15
CA THR A 142 8.66 7.35 32.21
C THR A 142 8.05 6.74 33.47
N PHE A 143 8.66 5.67 34.00
CA PHE A 143 8.24 5.01 35.24
C PHE A 143 8.52 5.90 36.45
N VAL A 144 9.76 6.38 36.52
CA VAL A 144 10.36 7.11 37.63
C VAL A 144 11.34 8.11 37.05
N SER A 145 11.27 9.35 37.51
CA SER A 145 12.31 10.36 37.31
C SER A 145 12.83 10.74 38.69
N ILE A 146 14.12 10.51 38.93
CA ILE A 146 14.76 10.86 40.20
C ILE A 146 15.50 12.17 39.96
N PRO A 147 15.13 13.28 40.65
CA PRO A 147 15.89 14.52 40.58
C PRO A 147 17.33 14.27 41.00
N GLY A 148 18.30 14.91 40.32
CA GLY A 148 19.71 14.66 40.58
C GLY A 148 20.15 15.03 42.01
N GLY A 149 19.45 15.96 42.67
CA GLY A 149 19.67 16.27 44.09
C GLY A 149 19.29 15.15 45.06
N GLU A 150 18.53 14.15 44.62
CA GLU A 150 18.20 12.94 45.41
C GLU A 150 19.15 11.78 45.15
N VAL A 151 20.16 11.96 44.29
CA VAL A 151 21.18 10.94 43.99
C VAL A 151 22.49 11.34 44.68
N GLU A 152 23.06 10.44 45.48
CA GLU A 152 24.32 10.73 46.17
C GLU A 152 25.43 10.95 45.14
N SER A 153 26.04 12.13 45.14
CA SER A 153 27.15 12.45 44.26
C SER A 153 28.46 12.46 45.03
N LYS A 154 29.45 11.71 44.54
CA LYS A 154 30.83 11.74 45.04
C LYS A 154 31.73 12.21 43.92
N ARG A 155 32.39 13.34 44.14
CA ARG A 155 33.45 13.84 43.24
C ARG A 155 34.76 13.24 43.68
N THR A 156 35.52 12.66 42.75
CA THR A 156 36.85 12.12 43.02
C THR A 156 37.86 12.96 42.23
N PRO A 157 38.40 14.05 42.80
CA PRO A 157 39.25 14.99 42.07
C PRO A 157 40.53 14.36 41.50
N SER A 158 41.02 13.28 42.11
CA SER A 158 42.23 12.55 41.69
C SER A 158 42.04 11.68 40.44
N GLU A 159 40.80 11.37 40.05
CA GLU A 159 40.49 10.49 38.90
C GLU A 159 39.70 11.20 37.78
N GLY A 160 39.35 12.49 37.95
CA GLY A 160 38.58 13.25 36.97
C GLY A 160 37.12 12.80 36.79
N ASN A 161 36.63 11.91 37.65
CA ASN A 161 35.31 11.28 37.54
C ASN A 161 34.33 11.82 38.60
N THR A 162 33.05 11.87 38.22
CA THR A 162 31.92 12.10 39.15
C THR A 162 31.07 10.83 39.21
N THR A 163 30.85 10.31 40.41
CA THR A 163 30.02 9.11 40.63
C THR A 163 28.69 9.50 41.25
N PHE A 164 27.59 9.03 40.67
CA PHE A 164 26.24 9.18 41.19
C PHE A 164 25.72 7.81 41.62
N THR A 165 25.41 7.64 42.91
CA THR A 165 24.98 6.34 43.47
C THR A 165 23.50 6.36 43.80
N VAL A 166 22.77 5.37 43.31
CA VAL A 166 21.37 5.12 43.65
C VAL A 166 21.31 4.04 44.73
N SER A 167 20.73 4.38 45.88
CA SER A 167 20.64 3.47 47.02
C SER A 167 19.75 2.24 46.75
N ALA A 168 19.97 1.17 47.52
CA ALA A 168 19.24 -0.09 47.35
C ALA A 168 17.72 0.04 47.53
N ASP A 169 17.29 0.88 48.48
CA ASP A 169 15.86 1.15 48.70
C ASP A 169 15.21 1.84 47.49
N ARG A 170 15.95 2.74 46.84
CA ARG A 170 15.49 3.43 45.63
C ARG A 170 15.45 2.48 44.43
N MET A 171 16.44 1.62 44.25
CA MET A 171 16.42 0.56 43.22
C MET A 171 15.27 -0.43 43.43
N ALA A 172 14.99 -0.82 44.68
CA ALA A 172 13.82 -1.64 45.02
C ALA A 172 12.50 -0.93 44.72
N SER A 173 12.44 0.39 44.96
CA SER A 173 11.29 1.23 44.59
C SER A 173 11.10 1.31 43.07
N ILE A 174 12.16 1.59 42.30
CA ILE A 174 12.13 1.59 40.83
C ILE A 174 11.61 0.26 40.31
N ARG A 175 12.11 -0.88 40.81
CA ARG A 175 11.68 -2.21 40.38
C ARG A 175 10.21 -2.48 40.70
N ARG A 176 9.77 -2.10 41.90
CA ARG A 176 8.37 -2.25 42.31
C ARG A 176 7.44 -1.43 41.42
N ILE A 177 7.81 -0.18 41.14
CA ILE A 177 7.05 0.72 40.27
C ILE A 177 7.07 0.21 38.82
N ALA A 178 8.21 -0.25 38.32
CA ALA A 178 8.35 -0.78 36.97
C ALA A 178 7.54 -2.07 36.77
N LYS A 179 7.52 -2.98 37.76
CA LYS A 179 6.64 -4.17 37.74
C LYS A 179 5.16 -3.82 37.90
N ALA A 180 4.85 -2.78 38.67
CA ALA A 180 3.48 -2.30 38.84
C ALA A 180 2.94 -1.65 37.56
N ARG A 181 3.80 -0.99 36.78
CA ARG A 181 3.47 -0.24 35.56
C ARG A 181 3.87 -0.94 34.26
N SER A 182 4.20 -2.24 34.29
CA SER A 182 4.64 -2.98 33.10
C SER A 182 3.67 -2.83 31.92
N GLU A 183 4.24 -2.66 30.73
CA GLU A 183 3.53 -2.56 29.46
C GLU A 183 2.66 -3.79 29.14
N TYR A 184 3.02 -4.97 29.65
CA TYR A 184 2.17 -6.16 29.55
C TYR A 184 0.84 -5.96 30.26
N LYS A 185 0.79 -5.22 31.38
CA LYS A 185 -0.48 -4.92 32.04
C LYS A 185 -1.35 -4.03 31.19
N ILE A 186 -0.74 -3.05 30.51
CA ILE A 186 -1.48 -2.16 29.60
C ILE A 186 -2.06 -2.99 28.44
N LEU A 187 -1.28 -3.91 27.87
CA LEU A 187 -1.73 -4.80 26.80
C LEU A 187 -2.87 -5.73 27.25
N ILE A 188 -2.69 -6.42 28.39
CA ILE A 188 -3.71 -7.33 28.92
C ILE A 188 -4.97 -6.55 29.33
N ALA A 189 -4.82 -5.38 29.95
CA ALA A 189 -5.95 -4.51 30.30
C ALA A 189 -6.70 -4.05 29.04
N ALA A 190 -5.99 -3.68 27.98
CA ALA A 190 -6.59 -3.33 26.70
C ALA A 190 -7.37 -4.51 26.10
N LEU A 191 -6.82 -5.72 26.13
CA LEU A 191 -7.52 -6.92 25.66
C LEU A 191 -8.79 -7.22 26.48
N ILE A 192 -8.72 -7.09 27.81
CA ILE A 192 -9.86 -7.25 28.71
C ILE A 192 -10.94 -6.19 28.43
N LEU A 193 -10.54 -4.93 28.26
CA LEU A 193 -11.45 -3.81 27.96
C LEU A 193 -12.09 -3.97 26.57
N ILE A 194 -11.34 -4.44 25.57
CA ILE A 194 -11.88 -4.76 24.24
C ILE A 194 -12.94 -5.86 24.35
N ALA A 195 -12.63 -6.96 25.05
CA ALA A 195 -13.58 -8.04 25.28
C ALA A 195 -14.82 -7.55 26.04
N TYR A 196 -14.64 -6.64 27.00
CA TYR A 196 -15.73 -6.01 27.74
C TYR A 196 -16.62 -5.14 26.85
N VAL A 197 -16.04 -4.27 26.03
CA VAL A 197 -16.77 -3.41 25.08
C VAL A 197 -17.54 -4.29 24.09
N VAL A 198 -16.93 -5.35 23.57
CA VAL A 198 -17.60 -6.33 22.71
C VAL A 198 -18.80 -6.97 23.44
N ALA A 199 -18.61 -7.43 24.68
CA ALA A 199 -19.70 -8.00 25.48
C ALA A 199 -20.83 -6.97 25.74
N LEU A 200 -20.49 -5.73 26.11
CA LEU A 200 -21.46 -4.66 26.30
C LEU A 200 -22.22 -4.36 25.02
N LEU A 201 -21.54 -4.21 23.88
CA LEU A 201 -22.18 -3.99 22.58
C LEU A 201 -23.13 -5.13 22.24
N ARG A 202 -22.75 -6.39 22.54
CA ARG A 202 -23.62 -7.55 22.35
C ARG A 202 -24.89 -7.50 23.21
N PHE A 203 -24.77 -7.12 24.48
CA PHE A 203 -25.87 -7.15 25.43
C PHE A 203 -26.77 -5.91 25.37
N SER A 204 -26.26 -4.77 24.87
CA SER A 204 -26.98 -3.50 24.78
C SER A 204 -27.49 -3.21 23.35
N VAL A 205 -26.66 -2.57 22.53
CA VAL A 205 -27.01 -2.00 21.22
C VAL A 205 -27.27 -3.07 20.17
N LEU A 206 -26.51 -4.17 20.18
CA LEU A 206 -26.54 -5.22 19.17
C LEU A 206 -27.23 -6.50 19.66
N LYS A 207 -28.11 -6.39 20.67
CA LYS A 207 -28.85 -7.53 21.25
C LYS A 207 -29.67 -8.30 20.20
N LYS A 208 -30.24 -7.58 19.22
CA LYS A 208 -31.07 -8.16 18.15
C LYS A 208 -30.27 -8.70 16.95
N LEU A 209 -28.94 -8.49 16.92
CA LEU A 209 -28.10 -8.96 15.83
C LEU A 209 -27.85 -10.47 15.97
N ASN A 210 -27.85 -11.18 14.83
CA ASN A 210 -27.48 -12.60 14.81
C ASN A 210 -26.05 -12.78 15.33
N ILE A 211 -25.83 -13.76 16.21
CA ILE A 211 -24.53 -14.01 16.85
C ILE A 211 -23.40 -14.23 15.84
N ARG A 212 -23.66 -14.87 14.71
CA ARG A 212 -22.65 -15.10 13.66
C ARG A 212 -22.23 -13.79 13.01
N VAL A 213 -23.20 -12.91 12.74
CA VAL A 213 -22.95 -11.58 12.15
C VAL A 213 -22.23 -10.68 13.15
N PHE A 214 -22.60 -10.76 14.43
CA PHE A 214 -21.92 -10.05 15.49
C PHE A 214 -20.45 -10.47 15.63
N ILE A 215 -20.17 -11.78 15.72
CA ILE A 215 -18.80 -12.31 15.83
C ILE A 215 -17.97 -11.92 14.61
N ALA A 216 -18.53 -12.05 13.41
CA ALA A 216 -17.84 -11.62 12.19
C ALA A 216 -17.52 -10.12 12.19
N GLY A 217 -18.48 -9.27 12.59
CA GLY A 217 -18.26 -7.83 12.71
C GLY A 217 -17.19 -7.47 13.74
N VAL A 218 -17.16 -8.17 14.88
CA VAL A 218 -16.10 -8.03 15.90
C VAL A 218 -14.75 -8.45 15.34
N ALA A 219 -14.66 -9.59 14.65
CA ALA A 219 -13.41 -10.06 14.05
C ALA A 219 -12.86 -9.05 13.03
N VAL A 220 -13.71 -8.51 12.16
CA VAL A 220 -13.34 -7.44 11.22
C VAL A 220 -12.86 -6.21 11.98
N GLY A 221 -13.59 -5.76 13.00
CA GLY A 221 -13.20 -4.61 13.83
C GLY A 221 -11.84 -4.80 14.49
N LEU A 222 -11.56 -5.98 15.04
CA LEU A 222 -10.26 -6.32 15.62
C LEU A 222 -9.15 -6.33 14.59
N LEU A 223 -9.40 -6.85 13.39
CA LEU A 223 -8.43 -6.82 12.29
C LEU A 223 -8.12 -5.38 11.85
N LEU A 224 -9.13 -4.51 11.79
CA LEU A 224 -8.94 -3.07 11.48
C LEU A 224 -8.11 -2.39 12.57
N CYS A 225 -8.43 -2.61 13.84
CA CYS A 225 -7.68 -2.05 14.97
C CYS A 225 -6.24 -2.57 15.00
N GLY A 226 -6.04 -3.87 14.77
CA GLY A 226 -4.72 -4.50 14.70
C GLY A 226 -3.89 -3.95 13.53
N PHE A 227 -4.50 -3.78 12.36
CA PHE A 227 -3.86 -3.13 11.22
C PHE A 227 -3.45 -1.69 11.54
N MET A 228 -4.33 -0.90 12.16
CA MET A 228 -4.02 0.48 12.55
C MET A 228 -2.92 0.56 13.60
N ALA A 229 -2.94 -0.34 14.58
CA ALA A 229 -1.86 -0.46 15.56
C ALA A 229 -0.53 -0.80 14.86
N ASN A 230 -0.52 -1.77 13.95
CA ASN A 230 0.68 -2.11 13.17
C ASN A 230 1.18 -0.92 12.32
N LEU A 231 0.26 -0.21 11.66
CA LEU A 231 0.57 0.95 10.83
C LEU A 231 1.25 2.08 11.63
N TRP A 232 0.81 2.35 12.86
CA TRP A 232 1.31 3.48 13.66
C TRP A 232 2.40 3.11 14.66
N LEU A 233 2.47 1.86 15.10
CA LEU A 233 3.43 1.40 16.12
C LEU A 233 4.64 0.68 15.52
N VAL A 234 4.48 0.01 14.38
CA VAL A 234 5.53 -0.84 13.78
C VAL A 234 6.11 -0.19 12.53
N LYS A 235 5.25 0.27 11.62
CA LYS A 235 5.68 0.86 10.35
C LYS A 235 6.36 2.22 10.58
N GLN A 236 7.49 2.43 9.92
CA GLN A 236 8.26 3.67 10.01
C GLN A 236 7.71 4.76 9.07
N PRO A 237 7.79 6.05 9.42
CA PRO A 237 7.44 7.13 8.52
C PRO A 237 8.30 7.09 7.24
N PHE A 238 7.73 7.46 6.10
CA PHE A 238 8.54 7.60 4.88
C PHE A 238 9.53 8.73 5.08
N SER A 239 10.76 8.47 4.66
CA SER A 239 11.80 9.49 4.60
C SER A 239 12.34 9.56 3.18
N ARG A 240 12.33 10.77 2.65
CA ARG A 240 12.90 11.09 1.37
C ARG A 240 14.38 11.42 1.57
N ASN A 241 15.29 10.78 0.86
CA ASN A 241 16.72 11.06 0.97
C ASN A 241 17.21 11.69 -0.31
N THR A 242 17.77 12.89 -0.25
CA THR A 242 18.45 13.48 -1.40
C THR A 242 19.96 13.26 -1.25
N PRO A 243 20.51 12.13 -1.73
CA PRO A 243 21.95 11.97 -1.79
C PRO A 243 22.54 12.97 -2.79
N PHE A 244 23.73 13.49 -2.51
CA PHE A 244 24.46 14.28 -3.48
C PHE A 244 25.13 13.38 -4.51
N ALA A 245 25.13 13.81 -5.77
CA ALA A 245 25.83 13.12 -6.84
C ALA A 245 27.33 13.41 -6.74
N PHE A 246 28.14 12.36 -6.62
CA PHE A 246 29.59 12.43 -6.58
C PHE A 246 30.17 11.71 -7.81
N ASN A 247 31.14 12.33 -8.49
CA ASN A 247 31.85 11.71 -9.62
C ASN A 247 32.65 10.46 -9.19
N SER A 248 33.17 10.51 -7.96
CA SER A 248 33.87 9.39 -7.32
C SER A 248 33.77 9.54 -5.82
N THR A 249 33.53 8.44 -5.12
CA THR A 249 33.57 8.35 -3.66
C THR A 249 34.80 7.57 -3.21
N SER A 250 35.38 7.96 -2.08
CA SER A 250 36.51 7.27 -1.46
C SER A 250 36.41 7.34 0.05
N SER A 251 37.01 6.36 0.72
CA SER A 251 37.04 6.28 2.18
C SER A 251 38.04 7.29 2.77
N LEU A 252 37.61 7.99 3.82
CA LEU A 252 38.43 8.87 4.63
C LEU A 252 39.32 8.03 5.56
N ASN A 253 40.50 7.66 5.07
CA ASN A 253 41.47 6.86 5.82
C ASN A 253 42.57 7.74 6.44
N ILE A 254 42.20 8.51 7.47
CA ILE A 254 43.15 9.35 8.23
C ILE A 254 43.50 8.65 9.54
N LYS A 255 44.79 8.35 9.73
CA LYS A 255 45.30 7.70 10.95
C LYS A 255 45.35 8.64 12.17
N GLY A 256 45.54 9.94 11.97
CA GLY A 256 45.58 10.92 13.07
C GLY A 256 44.21 11.45 13.49
N LYS A 257 44.23 12.40 14.44
CA LYS A 257 43.08 13.25 14.77
C LYS A 257 42.74 14.17 13.60
N TYR A 258 41.46 14.47 13.41
CA TYR A 258 41.01 15.42 12.39
C TYR A 258 39.72 16.11 12.83
N LEU A 259 39.48 17.29 12.26
CA LEU A 259 38.22 18.04 12.35
C LEU A 259 37.78 18.45 10.94
N ILE A 260 36.58 18.04 10.57
CA ILE A 260 35.94 18.42 9.31
C ILE A 260 34.67 19.18 9.65
N GLU A 261 34.57 20.43 9.19
CA GLU A 261 33.34 21.19 9.22
C GLU A 261 32.78 21.31 7.82
N GLN A 262 31.52 20.93 7.64
CA GLN A 262 30.80 21.08 6.38
C GLN A 262 29.45 21.73 6.61
N LYS A 263 29.14 22.72 5.78
CA LYS A 263 27.86 23.45 5.83
C LYS A 263 26.92 22.96 4.73
N LEU A 264 25.65 22.82 5.06
CA LEU A 264 24.62 22.37 4.14
C LEU A 264 23.35 23.21 4.29
N LEU A 265 22.72 23.53 3.17
CA LEU A 265 21.45 24.25 3.11
C LEU A 265 20.30 23.24 3.12
N VAL A 266 19.38 23.39 4.08
CA VAL A 266 18.20 22.54 4.16
C VAL A 266 17.19 22.93 3.08
N GLN A 267 16.93 22.03 2.13
CA GLN A 267 15.94 22.17 1.07
C GLN A 267 14.67 21.37 1.39
N GLY A 268 13.81 21.93 2.23
CA GLY A 268 12.57 21.27 2.62
C GLY A 268 12.00 21.79 3.92
N LYS A 269 10.68 21.64 4.08
CA LYS A 269 9.96 22.13 5.28
C LYS A 269 10.17 21.24 6.52
N HIS A 270 10.54 19.97 6.34
CA HIS A 270 10.60 18.96 7.38
C HIS A 270 11.86 18.08 7.24
N ALA A 271 13.01 18.57 7.72
CA ALA A 271 14.22 17.75 7.79
C ALA A 271 14.19 16.84 9.03
N GLY A 272 14.35 15.54 8.80
CA GLY A 272 14.15 14.47 9.79
C GLY A 272 15.43 13.77 10.25
N PHE A 273 16.53 13.81 9.49
CA PHE A 273 17.83 13.25 9.92
C PHE A 273 18.99 13.66 9.00
N VAL A 274 20.23 13.51 9.48
CA VAL A 274 21.45 13.50 8.65
C VAL A 274 21.94 12.07 8.51
N LYS A 275 22.30 11.68 7.29
CA LYS A 275 22.95 10.41 6.97
C LYS A 275 24.42 10.64 6.62
N LEU A 276 25.29 9.84 7.19
CA LEU A 276 26.73 9.80 6.91
C LEU A 276 27.09 8.39 6.41
N PRO A 277 27.35 8.20 5.10
CA PRO A 277 27.80 6.93 4.57
C PRO A 277 29.16 6.54 5.11
N ILE A 278 29.25 5.29 5.57
CA ILE A 278 30.44 4.69 6.15
C ILE A 278 30.77 3.37 5.46
N SER A 279 32.03 2.96 5.56
CA SER A 279 32.49 1.62 5.24
C SER A 279 33.15 1.02 6.49
N LEU A 280 32.83 -0.24 6.77
CA LEU A 280 33.46 -0.99 7.84
C LEU A 280 34.66 -1.74 7.27
N ALA A 281 35.80 -1.66 7.96
CA ALA A 281 37.00 -2.40 7.56
C ALA A 281 36.84 -3.93 7.68
N TYR A 282 35.85 -4.39 8.46
CA TYR A 282 35.56 -5.80 8.73
C TYR A 282 34.05 -6.05 8.75
N ASN A 283 33.62 -7.20 8.21
CA ASN A 283 32.20 -7.60 8.21
C ASN A 283 31.82 -8.26 9.55
N VAL A 284 31.78 -7.47 10.62
CA VAL A 284 31.45 -7.91 11.99
C VAL A 284 30.34 -7.03 12.54
N GLY A 285 29.38 -7.64 13.23
CA GLY A 285 28.27 -6.94 13.89
C GLY A 285 28.57 -6.60 15.36
N PRO A 286 27.94 -5.55 15.91
CA PRO A 286 28.11 -5.20 17.33
C PRO A 286 27.59 -6.28 18.29
N ALA A 287 26.67 -7.14 17.82
CA ALA A 287 26.08 -8.25 18.58
C ALA A 287 26.83 -9.58 18.41
N ASP A 288 27.90 -9.62 17.61
CA ASP A 288 28.72 -10.83 17.46
C ASP A 288 29.44 -11.13 18.80
N PRO A 289 29.73 -12.41 19.14
CA PRO A 289 30.28 -12.76 20.44
C PRO A 289 31.64 -12.11 20.68
N GLU A 290 31.77 -11.34 21.76
CA GLU A 290 32.99 -10.62 22.16
C GLU A 290 34.19 -11.58 22.23
N SER A 291 35.28 -11.21 21.54
CA SER A 291 36.67 -11.73 21.58
C SER A 291 36.96 -13.25 21.49
N GLY A 292 35.97 -14.14 21.56
CA GLY A 292 36.18 -15.60 21.60
C GLY A 292 35.97 -16.35 20.29
N SER A 293 35.24 -15.78 19.32
CA SER A 293 34.84 -16.49 18.09
C SER A 293 35.10 -15.74 16.78
N ASN A 294 35.30 -14.41 16.81
CA ASN A 294 35.61 -13.61 15.63
C ASN A 294 36.81 -12.67 15.88
N PRO A 295 38.00 -12.96 15.33
CA PRO A 295 39.22 -12.18 15.57
C PRO A 295 39.18 -10.76 14.97
N SER A 296 38.12 -10.40 14.25
CA SER A 296 37.92 -9.06 13.68
C SER A 296 37.05 -8.15 14.57
N TYR A 297 36.44 -8.66 15.64
CA TYR A 297 35.59 -7.86 16.55
C TYR A 297 36.39 -6.76 17.26
N ASP A 298 37.48 -7.12 17.93
CA ASP A 298 38.34 -6.20 18.71
C ASP A 298 39.14 -5.20 17.84
N LYS A 299 39.02 -5.35 16.51
CA LYS A 299 39.57 -4.40 15.55
C LYS A 299 38.61 -3.26 15.24
N LEU A 300 37.29 -3.49 15.35
CA LEU A 300 36.25 -2.53 15.02
C LEU A 300 35.54 -1.97 16.26
N TYR A 301 35.26 -2.84 17.24
CA TYR A 301 34.51 -2.54 18.44
C TYR A 301 35.40 -2.65 19.68
N ALA A 302 35.23 -1.72 20.61
CA ALA A 302 35.70 -1.88 21.98
C ALA A 302 34.66 -2.59 22.85
N SER A 303 33.37 -2.49 22.47
CA SER A 303 32.24 -3.25 22.99
C SER A 303 31.06 -3.13 22.02
N ALA A 304 29.95 -3.84 22.27
CA ALA A 304 28.72 -3.72 21.47
C ALA A 304 28.18 -2.28 21.32
N ASN A 305 28.56 -1.37 22.23
CA ASN A 305 28.09 0.01 22.28
C ASN A 305 29.19 1.05 21.97
N GLU A 306 30.44 0.65 21.75
CA GLU A 306 31.57 1.55 21.56
C GLU A 306 32.44 1.08 20.39
N PHE A 307 32.67 1.97 19.42
CA PHE A 307 33.70 1.74 18.40
C PHE A 307 35.09 1.88 19.03
N LYS A 308 36.07 1.18 18.45
CA LYS A 308 37.47 1.27 18.91
C LYS A 308 38.01 2.70 18.87
N ASP A 309 37.70 3.43 17.80
CA ASP A 309 38.00 4.85 17.69
C ASP A 309 36.79 5.73 18.04
N ARG A 310 37.10 6.92 18.55
CA ARG A 310 36.09 7.90 18.99
C ARG A 310 35.89 9.01 17.97
N TYR A 311 34.63 9.21 17.59
CA TYR A 311 34.19 10.20 16.62
C TYR A 311 33.12 11.11 17.23
N LEU A 312 33.46 12.37 17.50
CA LEU A 312 32.55 13.38 18.02
C LEU A 312 31.90 14.13 16.86
N LEU A 313 30.57 14.27 16.93
CA LEU A 313 29.75 14.93 15.94
C LEU A 313 28.94 16.06 16.59
N ASN A 314 29.04 17.25 16.01
CA ASN A 314 28.29 18.43 16.41
C ASN A 314 27.53 19.00 15.20
N ILE A 315 26.22 19.18 15.33
CA ILE A 315 25.35 19.76 14.30
C ILE A 315 24.67 20.99 14.88
N THR A 316 24.86 22.15 14.25
CA THR A 316 24.28 23.43 14.68
C THR A 316 23.48 24.07 13.56
N ALA A 317 22.35 24.68 13.89
CA ALA A 317 21.56 25.47 12.94
C ALA A 317 21.91 26.95 13.06
N GLU A 318 22.46 27.55 12.00
CA GLU A 318 23.02 28.92 12.05
C GLU A 318 21.98 30.00 12.37
N LYS A 319 20.73 29.83 11.95
CA LYS A 319 19.66 30.83 12.14
C LYS A 319 19.45 31.24 13.60
N ASN A 320 19.61 30.29 14.53
CA ASN A 320 19.39 30.50 15.97
C ASN A 320 20.56 30.04 16.85
N GLN A 321 21.69 29.61 16.26
CA GLN A 321 22.78 28.90 16.94
C GLN A 321 22.31 27.72 17.81
N SER A 322 21.15 27.14 17.52
CA SER A 322 20.61 26.03 18.28
C SER A 322 21.39 24.76 17.95
N VAL A 323 21.91 24.11 18.98
CA VAL A 323 22.53 22.78 18.87
C VAL A 323 21.44 21.78 18.50
N VAL A 324 21.56 21.19 17.32
CA VAL A 324 20.64 20.16 16.81
C VAL A 324 21.08 18.78 17.29
N PHE A 325 22.39 18.54 17.31
CA PHE A 325 22.99 17.31 17.84
C PHE A 325 24.39 17.62 18.37
N ASP A 326 24.76 17.02 19.50
CA ASP A 326 26.12 17.12 20.05
C ASP A 326 26.44 15.86 20.85
N GLY A 327 27.41 15.06 20.39
CA GLY A 327 27.76 13.80 21.03
C GLY A 327 28.65 12.89 20.19
N ILE A 328 28.96 11.70 20.70
CA ILE A 328 29.80 10.70 20.03
C ILE A 328 28.95 9.75 19.16
N ILE A 329 29.53 9.33 18.04
CA ILE A 329 28.94 8.30 17.15
C ILE A 329 29.09 6.92 17.80
N THR A 330 27.97 6.22 17.96
CA THR A 330 27.89 4.88 18.55
C THR A 330 27.36 3.85 17.55
N PRO A 331 27.62 2.54 17.74
CA PRO A 331 27.10 1.49 16.86
C PRO A 331 25.57 1.49 16.71
N SER A 332 24.85 1.94 17.74
CA SER A 332 23.39 2.09 17.72
C SER A 332 22.84 3.14 16.75
N MET A 333 23.70 4.01 16.22
CA MET A 333 23.34 5.00 15.20
C MET A 333 23.46 4.45 13.77
N MET A 334 23.96 3.23 13.60
CA MET A 334 24.02 2.60 12.28
C MET A 334 22.63 2.18 11.80
N ASP A 335 22.40 2.26 10.50
CA ASP A 335 21.23 1.68 9.86
C ASP A 335 21.30 0.15 9.80
N GLU A 336 20.19 -0.51 9.43
CA GLU A 336 20.12 -1.99 9.34
C GLU A 336 21.16 -2.57 8.38
N THR A 337 21.52 -1.82 7.33
CA THR A 337 22.52 -2.23 6.35
C THR A 337 23.96 -2.02 6.81
N ARG A 338 24.16 -1.34 7.95
CA ARG A 338 25.48 -0.96 8.51
C ARG A 338 26.35 -0.17 7.54
N SER A 339 25.71 0.54 6.61
CA SER A 339 26.40 1.35 5.60
C SER A 339 26.26 2.85 5.87
N ASN A 340 25.39 3.24 6.80
CA ASN A 340 25.19 4.64 7.15
C ASN A 340 25.10 4.83 8.66
N VAL A 341 25.65 5.94 9.15
CA VAL A 341 25.30 6.52 10.45
C VAL A 341 24.14 7.48 10.26
N VAL A 342 23.03 7.28 10.97
CA VAL A 342 21.80 8.08 10.87
C VAL A 342 21.60 8.88 12.15
N ILE A 343 21.70 10.21 12.06
CA ILE A 343 21.47 11.12 13.17
C ILE A 343 20.07 11.73 13.04
N PRO A 344 19.10 11.35 13.89
CA PRO A 344 17.76 11.91 13.85
C PRO A 344 17.80 13.42 14.18
N MET A 345 17.00 14.18 13.44
CA MET A 345 16.81 15.62 13.64
C MET A 345 15.31 15.93 13.63
N ASN A 346 14.87 16.93 14.37
CA ASN A 346 13.48 17.41 14.28
C ASN A 346 13.49 18.90 13.97
N LEU A 347 13.64 19.22 12.68
CA LEU A 347 13.71 20.59 12.19
C LEU A 347 12.45 20.91 11.37
N ASN A 348 11.44 21.44 12.06
CA ASN A 348 10.22 21.96 11.42
C ASN A 348 10.38 23.44 11.05
N GLY A 349 10.17 23.80 9.78
CA GLY A 349 10.19 25.20 9.34
C GLY A 349 11.59 25.78 9.13
N TYR A 350 12.62 24.93 9.02
CA TYR A 350 14.02 25.32 8.79
C TYR A 350 14.40 25.39 7.31
N ASN A 351 13.42 25.46 6.39
CA ASN A 351 13.70 25.61 4.97
C ASN A 351 14.57 26.86 4.71
N GLY A 352 15.70 26.69 4.02
CA GLY A 352 16.67 27.76 3.80
C GLY A 352 17.61 28.05 4.98
N THR A 353 17.61 27.22 6.03
CA THR A 353 18.60 27.31 7.12
C THR A 353 19.86 26.53 6.76
N ILE A 354 21.02 27.08 7.14
CA ILE A 354 22.31 26.40 7.02
C ILE A 354 22.55 25.56 8.29
N LEU A 355 22.82 24.26 8.11
CA LEU A 355 23.32 23.38 9.14
C LEU A 355 24.85 23.29 9.01
N SER A 356 25.57 23.54 10.10
CA SER A 356 27.00 23.24 10.20
C SER A 356 27.18 21.87 10.86
N VAL A 357 27.79 20.93 10.14
CA VAL A 357 28.11 19.58 10.57
C VAL A 357 29.62 19.50 10.83
N LYS A 358 30.00 19.34 12.09
CA LYS A 358 31.39 19.19 12.55
C LYS A 358 31.64 17.76 12.98
N LEU A 359 32.47 17.05 12.24
CA LEU A 359 32.93 15.69 12.54
C LEU A 359 34.39 15.72 12.99
N SER A 360 34.67 15.16 14.16
CA SER A 360 36.04 15.09 14.68
C SER A 360 36.39 13.70 15.18
N LYS A 361 37.61 13.24 14.86
CA LYS A 361 38.20 12.03 15.43
C LYS A 361 39.17 12.43 16.53
N THR A 362 39.01 11.86 17.72
CA THR A 362 39.78 12.26 18.91
C THR A 362 40.95 11.32 19.25
N SER A 363 41.07 10.21 18.53
CA SER A 363 42.03 9.12 18.78
C SER A 363 43.14 9.07 17.73
N GLU A 364 44.35 8.71 18.16
CA GLU A 364 45.50 8.40 17.29
C GLU A 364 45.43 6.92 16.88
N GLY A 365 45.59 6.58 15.59
CA GLY A 365 45.61 5.19 15.11
C GLY A 365 44.77 4.92 13.85
N THR A 366 44.82 3.70 13.31
CA THR A 366 44.03 3.34 12.12
C THR A 366 42.52 3.43 12.38
N PRO A 367 41.76 4.15 11.53
CA PRO A 367 40.33 4.40 11.75
C PRO A 367 39.51 3.10 11.76
N SER A 368 38.69 2.91 12.79
CA SER A 368 37.72 1.81 12.90
C SER A 368 36.51 2.04 11.98
N LEU A 369 36.09 3.29 11.80
CA LEU A 369 35.06 3.71 10.86
C LEU A 369 35.65 4.55 9.73
N LEU A 370 35.36 4.15 8.49
CA LEU A 370 35.76 4.88 7.31
C LEU A 370 34.58 5.69 6.77
N PHE A 371 34.54 6.99 7.09
CA PHE A 371 33.57 7.90 6.48
C PHE A 371 33.85 8.06 5.00
N THR A 372 32.81 8.32 4.20
CA THR A 372 32.98 8.50 2.76
C THR A 372 33.16 9.98 2.43
N LYS A 373 34.08 10.30 1.53
CA LYS A 373 34.23 11.62 0.89
C LYS A 373 34.09 11.49 -0.63
N GLY A 374 33.82 12.58 -1.33
CA GLY A 374 33.75 12.58 -2.79
C GLY A 374 33.84 13.97 -3.41
N THR A 375 34.07 13.99 -4.72
CA THR A 375 34.02 15.22 -5.52
C THR A 375 32.63 15.35 -6.15
N LEU A 376 31.95 16.48 -5.92
CA LEU A 376 30.61 16.71 -6.45
C LEU A 376 30.56 16.65 -7.99
N GLN A 377 29.50 16.06 -8.51
CA GLN A 377 29.17 16.10 -9.93
C GLN A 377 28.50 17.45 -10.25
N GLY A 378 29.31 18.47 -10.59
CA GLY A 378 28.85 19.83 -10.88
C GLY A 378 28.85 20.77 -9.66
N GLN A 379 28.23 21.95 -9.78
CA GLN A 379 28.02 22.86 -8.64
C GLN A 379 26.63 22.60 -8.04
N ASP A 380 26.58 22.26 -6.76
CA ASP A 380 25.33 22.19 -5.99
C ASP A 380 25.27 23.40 -5.02
N PRO A 381 24.29 24.31 -5.16
CA PRO A 381 24.19 25.50 -4.29
C PRO A 381 23.83 25.15 -2.84
N THR A 382 23.50 23.89 -2.54
CA THR A 382 23.10 23.45 -1.20
C THR A 382 24.24 22.92 -0.36
N LEU A 383 25.33 22.46 -0.96
CA LEU A 383 26.46 21.90 -0.25
C LEU A 383 27.63 22.89 -0.29
N LEU A 384 27.80 23.63 0.80
CA LEU A 384 28.82 24.65 0.91
C LEU A 384 30.18 24.00 1.19
N LYS A 385 31.26 24.64 0.69
CA LYS A 385 32.61 24.10 0.79
C LYS A 385 32.99 23.80 2.26
N PRO A 386 33.58 22.63 2.54
CA PRO A 386 34.03 22.31 3.89
C PRO A 386 35.23 23.17 4.29
N SER A 387 35.26 23.57 5.56
CA SER A 387 36.45 24.11 6.19
C SER A 387 37.13 22.98 6.98
N VAL A 388 38.25 22.48 6.46
CA VAL A 388 39.07 21.48 7.14
C VAL A 388 40.19 22.20 7.88
N GLN A 389 40.17 22.17 9.21
CA GLN A 389 41.31 22.60 10.02
C GLN A 389 42.24 21.40 10.20
N LYS A 390 43.39 21.43 9.52
CA LYS A 390 44.42 20.39 9.60
C LYS A 390 45.14 20.41 10.95
N LEU A 391 45.28 19.22 11.56
CA LEU A 391 46.61 18.70 11.90
C LEU A 391 46.93 17.59 10.87
N ASP A 392 47.94 17.80 10.02
CA ASP A 392 48.71 16.82 9.24
C ASP A 392 48.01 15.68 8.46
N ALA A 393 47.02 15.97 7.60
CA ALA A 393 46.43 14.97 6.69
C ALA A 393 46.72 15.22 5.18
N PRO A 394 47.60 14.46 4.51
CA PRO A 394 47.89 14.62 3.06
C PRO A 394 46.72 14.26 2.11
N ALA A 395 45.52 13.92 2.60
CA ALA A 395 44.47 13.25 1.82
C ALA A 395 43.18 14.06 1.56
N TRP A 396 43.11 15.36 1.86
CA TRP A 396 41.90 16.18 1.58
C TRP A 396 42.17 17.19 0.47
N SER A 397 41.50 17.05 -0.68
CA SER A 397 41.60 18.00 -1.79
C SER A 397 40.70 19.21 -1.57
N ALA A 398 40.99 20.36 -2.20
CA ALA A 398 40.15 21.55 -2.12
C ALA A 398 38.72 21.35 -2.67
N ASN A 399 38.49 20.26 -3.43
CA ASN A 399 37.22 19.91 -4.06
C ASN A 399 36.57 18.67 -3.41
N ASP A 400 37.13 18.16 -2.30
CA ASP A 400 36.56 17.03 -1.58
C ASP A 400 35.50 17.53 -0.59
N TYR A 401 34.34 16.87 -0.62
CA TYR A 401 33.24 17.06 0.30
C TYR A 401 33.05 15.78 1.13
N LEU A 402 32.66 15.93 2.39
CA LEU A 402 32.12 14.84 3.18
C LEU A 402 30.83 14.36 2.52
N ASN A 403 30.75 13.06 2.23
CA ASN A 403 29.52 12.46 1.73
C ASN A 403 28.55 12.43 2.91
N LEU A 404 27.52 13.25 2.83
CA LEU A 404 26.45 13.34 3.82
C LEU A 404 25.16 13.62 3.08
N SER A 405 24.01 13.28 3.64
CA SER A 405 22.71 13.64 3.06
C SER A 405 21.72 14.02 4.15
N VAL A 406 20.75 14.84 3.79
CA VAL A 406 19.62 15.18 4.66
C VAL A 406 18.42 14.35 4.24
N GLY A 407 17.84 13.66 5.21
CA GLY A 407 16.53 13.03 5.08
C GLY A 407 15.42 14.01 5.37
N TYR A 408 14.42 14.05 4.51
CA TYR A 408 13.18 14.81 4.69
C TYR A 408 12.03 13.86 5.02
N ASN A 409 11.04 14.33 5.75
CA ASN A 409 9.81 13.54 5.92
C ASN A 409 9.11 13.42 4.55
N GLY A 410 8.84 12.18 4.13
CA GLY A 410 8.13 11.86 2.89
C GLY A 410 6.62 12.08 3.00
N ILE A 411 5.87 11.54 2.03
CA ILE A 411 4.40 11.62 2.03
C ILE A 411 3.85 11.00 3.34
N PRO A 412 2.89 11.65 4.03
CA PRO A 412 2.34 11.17 5.30
C PRO A 412 1.40 9.97 5.09
N TYR A 413 1.92 8.87 4.56
CA TYR A 413 1.14 7.72 4.11
C TYR A 413 0.34 7.06 5.25
N GLN A 414 0.87 7.02 6.48
CA GLN A 414 0.15 6.50 7.65
C GLN A 414 -1.16 7.27 7.88
N ALA A 415 -1.11 8.61 7.77
CA ALA A 415 -2.28 9.46 7.90
C ALA A 415 -3.24 9.27 6.71
N ILE A 416 -2.72 9.18 5.48
CA ILE A 416 -3.53 8.95 4.28
C ILE A 416 -4.27 7.60 4.36
N ILE A 417 -3.58 6.51 4.73
CA ILE A 417 -4.19 5.19 4.91
C ILE A 417 -5.27 5.26 6.00
N THR A 418 -4.97 5.91 7.13
CA THR A 418 -5.95 6.07 8.22
C THR A 418 -7.20 6.80 7.75
N MET A 419 -7.05 7.90 7.00
CA MET A 419 -8.15 8.65 6.41
C MET A 419 -8.97 7.82 5.42
N ILE A 420 -8.32 7.03 4.55
CA ILE A 420 -9.00 6.14 3.60
C ILE A 420 -9.86 5.10 4.35
N VAL A 421 -9.31 4.47 5.39
CA VAL A 421 -10.03 3.45 6.16
C VAL A 421 -11.19 4.07 6.94
N ILE A 422 -10.99 5.21 7.60
CA ILE A 422 -12.07 5.91 8.31
C ILE A 422 -13.17 6.33 7.33
N ALA A 423 -12.82 6.95 6.20
CA ALA A 423 -13.78 7.35 5.18
C ALA A 423 -14.56 6.16 4.62
N GLY A 424 -13.88 5.04 4.33
CA GLY A 424 -14.52 3.81 3.86
C GLY A 424 -15.48 3.21 4.88
N VAL A 425 -15.10 3.16 6.16
CA VAL A 425 -15.97 2.69 7.25
C VAL A 425 -17.18 3.60 7.44
N LEU A 426 -16.99 4.93 7.41
CA LEU A 426 -18.10 5.89 7.48
C LEU A 426 -19.07 5.73 6.30
N LEU A 427 -18.54 5.56 5.09
CA LEU A 427 -19.35 5.33 3.89
C LEU A 427 -20.15 4.04 4.01
N LEU A 428 -19.54 2.97 4.53
CA LEU A 428 -20.22 1.73 4.82
C LEU A 428 -21.33 1.90 5.88
N ILE A 429 -21.07 2.65 6.96
CA ILE A 429 -22.08 2.93 7.99
C ILE A 429 -23.28 3.69 7.39
N VAL A 430 -23.04 4.73 6.59
CA VAL A 430 -24.10 5.46 5.86
C VAL A 430 -24.93 4.48 5.01
N ASN A 431 -24.26 3.61 4.27
CA ASN A 431 -24.90 2.59 3.43
C ASN A 431 -25.77 1.62 4.24
N LEU A 432 -25.33 1.20 5.41
CA LEU A 432 -26.07 0.30 6.29
C LEU A 432 -27.28 1.00 6.95
N LEU A 433 -27.11 2.26 7.40
CA LEU A 433 -28.18 3.05 8.01
C LEU A 433 -29.31 3.33 7.03
N PHE A 434 -28.98 3.80 5.83
CA PHE A 434 -29.97 4.15 4.80
C PHE A 434 -30.42 2.95 3.96
N GLY A 435 -29.69 1.82 4.01
CA GLY A 435 -30.11 0.56 3.39
C GLY A 435 -31.42 0.01 3.96
N GLY A 436 -31.71 0.29 5.24
CA GLY A 436 -32.97 -0.04 5.90
C GLY A 436 -34.10 0.98 5.68
N SER A 437 -33.86 2.05 4.92
CA SER A 437 -34.86 3.09 4.69
C SER A 437 -36.07 2.57 3.90
N ARG A 438 -37.28 2.87 4.39
CA ARG A 438 -38.54 2.54 3.70
C ARG A 438 -38.67 3.30 2.37
N PHE A 439 -38.03 4.46 2.24
CA PHE A 439 -38.11 5.30 1.05
C PHE A 439 -37.13 4.86 -0.03
N ILE A 440 -37.66 4.40 -1.18
CA ILE A 440 -36.86 3.99 -2.35
C ILE A 440 -35.99 5.15 -2.87
N GLN A 441 -36.52 6.38 -2.83
CA GLN A 441 -35.78 7.57 -3.27
C GLN A 441 -34.48 7.73 -2.48
N ILE A 442 -34.54 7.72 -1.14
CA ILE A 442 -33.36 7.85 -0.27
C ILE A 442 -32.31 6.78 -0.60
N ARG A 443 -32.73 5.52 -0.75
CA ARG A 443 -31.82 4.44 -1.17
C ARG A 443 -31.15 4.76 -2.51
N SER A 444 -31.92 5.24 -3.49
CA SER A 444 -31.39 5.63 -4.79
C SER A 444 -30.41 6.82 -4.72
N TRP A 445 -30.66 7.81 -3.86
CA TRP A 445 -29.74 8.93 -3.62
C TRP A 445 -28.41 8.42 -3.05
N VAL A 446 -28.45 7.55 -2.05
CA VAL A 446 -27.23 6.96 -1.46
C VAL A 446 -26.46 6.13 -2.49
N CYS A 447 -27.15 5.32 -3.30
CA CYS A 447 -26.49 4.58 -4.40
C CYS A 447 -25.79 5.52 -5.39
N GLY A 448 -26.39 6.68 -5.69
CA GLY A 448 -25.77 7.70 -6.52
C GLY A 448 -24.56 8.36 -5.85
N PHE A 449 -24.67 8.64 -4.55
CA PHE A 449 -23.58 9.16 -3.74
C PHE A 449 -22.39 8.19 -3.68
N ASP A 450 -22.62 6.88 -3.55
CA ASP A 450 -21.55 5.87 -3.56
C ASP A 450 -20.69 5.95 -4.82
N TYR A 451 -21.33 6.10 -5.99
CA TYR A 451 -20.62 6.23 -7.25
C TYR A 451 -19.82 7.53 -7.33
N ILE A 452 -20.36 8.65 -6.86
CA ILE A 452 -19.65 9.92 -6.80
C ILE A 452 -18.44 9.81 -5.86
N ALA A 453 -18.63 9.25 -4.66
CA ALA A 453 -17.57 9.05 -3.69
C ALA A 453 -16.44 8.16 -4.24
N MET A 454 -16.78 7.06 -4.94
CA MET A 454 -15.77 6.19 -5.55
C MET A 454 -15.08 6.83 -6.75
N MET A 455 -15.74 7.70 -7.52
CA MET A 455 -15.07 8.51 -8.56
C MET A 455 -14.09 9.52 -7.95
N LEU A 456 -14.47 10.19 -6.86
CA LEU A 456 -13.56 11.09 -6.13
C LEU A 456 -12.37 10.33 -5.55
N TYR A 457 -12.59 9.11 -5.04
CA TYR A 457 -11.53 8.24 -4.57
C TYR A 457 -10.57 7.84 -5.71
N ALA A 458 -11.10 7.46 -6.89
CA ALA A 458 -10.26 7.19 -8.06
C ALA A 458 -9.48 8.43 -8.54
N ALA A 459 -10.06 9.63 -8.47
CA ALA A 459 -9.36 10.88 -8.78
C ALA A 459 -8.24 11.19 -7.78
N ALA A 460 -8.47 10.94 -6.48
CA ALA A 460 -7.42 11.09 -5.46
C ALA A 460 -6.26 10.10 -5.66
N GLN A 461 -6.57 8.85 -6.06
CA GLN A 461 -5.54 7.88 -6.44
C GLN A 461 -4.74 8.36 -7.67
N ALA A 462 -5.42 8.85 -8.71
CA ALA A 462 -4.78 9.36 -9.92
C ALA A 462 -3.84 10.53 -9.63
N PHE A 463 -4.21 11.44 -8.72
CA PHE A 463 -3.33 12.51 -8.27
C PHE A 463 -2.03 11.98 -7.66
N ILE A 464 -2.10 10.96 -6.79
CA ILE A 464 -0.91 10.31 -6.22
C ILE A 464 -0.09 9.62 -7.31
N TYR A 465 -0.73 8.92 -8.24
CA TYR A 465 -0.02 8.27 -9.34
C TYR A 465 0.70 9.26 -10.25
N MET A 466 0.07 10.36 -10.64
CA MET A 466 0.64 11.35 -11.55
C MET A 466 1.73 12.20 -10.87
N SER A 467 1.62 12.48 -9.58
CA SER A 467 2.57 13.34 -8.85
C SER A 467 3.75 12.57 -8.27
N SER A 468 3.50 11.39 -7.71
CA SER A 468 4.45 10.68 -6.85
C SER A 468 4.98 9.39 -7.48
N VAL A 469 4.14 8.62 -8.18
CA VAL A 469 4.54 7.31 -8.72
C VAL A 469 5.16 7.42 -10.12
N GLN A 470 4.43 8.03 -11.05
CA GLN A 470 4.79 8.14 -12.47
C GLN A 470 5.15 6.78 -13.12
N GLY A 471 5.97 6.79 -14.18
CA GLY A 471 6.51 5.59 -14.81
C GLY A 471 5.47 4.68 -15.47
N PHE A 472 4.42 5.28 -16.04
CA PHE A 472 3.33 4.55 -16.67
C PHE A 472 3.83 3.69 -17.84
N PRO A 473 3.29 2.48 -18.04
CA PRO A 473 3.87 1.57 -19.02
C PRO A 473 3.62 2.05 -20.44
N ASP A 474 4.67 2.05 -21.27
CA ASP A 474 4.66 2.46 -22.68
C ASP A 474 4.29 3.94 -22.93
N GLU A 475 4.29 4.79 -21.89
CA GLU A 475 3.87 6.19 -21.99
C GLU A 475 4.66 6.97 -23.04
N ALA A 476 5.97 6.73 -23.11
CA ALA A 476 6.83 7.40 -24.07
C ALA A 476 6.44 7.09 -25.52
N ALA A 477 6.22 5.81 -25.81
CA ALA A 477 5.79 5.38 -27.13
C ALA A 477 4.39 5.95 -27.48
N HIS A 478 3.49 6.05 -26.50
CA HIS A 478 2.16 6.64 -26.71
C HIS A 478 2.24 8.15 -27.03
N VAL A 479 3.06 8.92 -26.31
CA VAL A 479 3.22 10.35 -26.57
C VAL A 479 3.92 10.61 -27.90
N SER A 480 5.00 9.87 -28.21
CA SER A 480 5.68 10.01 -29.51
C SER A 480 4.78 9.59 -30.69
N TYR A 481 3.83 8.68 -30.48
CA TYR A 481 2.80 8.38 -31.50
C TYR A 481 1.92 9.60 -31.78
N VAL A 482 1.46 10.31 -30.73
CA VAL A 482 0.65 11.53 -30.89
C VAL A 482 1.46 12.63 -31.56
N GLU A 483 2.72 12.80 -31.16
CA GLU A 483 3.66 13.71 -31.82
C GLU A 483 3.74 13.41 -33.33
N ALA A 484 3.97 12.15 -33.70
CA ALA A 484 4.16 11.79 -35.10
C ALA A 484 2.93 12.06 -35.97
N LEU A 485 1.73 11.97 -35.39
CA LEU A 485 0.49 12.38 -36.05
C LEU A 485 0.34 13.91 -36.14
N ALA A 486 0.78 14.63 -35.11
CA ALA A 486 0.64 16.08 -35.00
C ALA A 486 1.61 16.84 -35.92
N THR A 487 2.88 16.40 -35.98
CA THR A 487 3.92 16.95 -36.85
C THR A 487 3.78 16.46 -38.29
N GLY A 488 3.04 15.37 -38.50
CA GLY A 488 2.82 14.75 -39.81
C GLY A 488 3.97 13.86 -40.28
N SER A 489 4.93 13.54 -39.41
CA SER A 489 6.03 12.61 -39.70
C SER A 489 5.53 11.18 -40.00
N ALA A 490 4.38 10.79 -39.44
CA ALA A 490 3.70 9.55 -39.77
C ALA A 490 2.74 9.65 -40.99
N GLY A 491 2.85 10.72 -41.77
CA GLY A 491 1.97 10.99 -42.90
C GLY A 491 0.56 11.46 -42.49
N ARG A 492 -0.13 12.12 -43.43
CA ARG A 492 -1.48 12.67 -43.22
C ARG A 492 -2.62 11.68 -43.53
N GLY A 493 -2.28 10.46 -43.92
CA GLY A 493 -3.24 9.41 -44.27
C GLY A 493 -4.05 8.89 -43.08
N VAL A 494 -5.13 8.17 -43.38
CA VAL A 494 -5.96 7.48 -42.37
C VAL A 494 -5.16 6.36 -41.69
N VAL A 495 -4.38 5.62 -42.47
CA VAL A 495 -3.41 4.64 -41.98
C VAL A 495 -2.05 5.32 -41.81
N PRO A 496 -1.53 5.42 -40.58
CA PRO A 496 -0.24 6.05 -40.34
C PRO A 496 0.95 5.29 -40.96
N GLU A 497 2.03 6.01 -41.20
CA GLU A 497 3.33 5.48 -41.59
C GLU A 497 4.09 5.00 -40.35
N PHE A 498 3.67 3.84 -39.83
CA PHE A 498 4.28 3.20 -38.66
C PHE A 498 5.79 3.00 -38.81
N ALA A 499 6.30 2.80 -40.04
CA ALA A 499 7.73 2.67 -40.29
C ALA A 499 8.54 3.95 -39.99
N ASN A 500 7.91 5.12 -40.01
CA ASN A 500 8.55 6.41 -39.78
C ASN A 500 8.41 6.90 -38.34
N MET A 501 7.69 6.17 -37.49
CA MET A 501 7.46 6.59 -36.11
C MET A 501 8.64 6.23 -35.21
N ARG A 502 9.10 7.22 -34.45
CA ARG A 502 10.19 7.09 -33.47
C ARG A 502 9.68 7.28 -32.05
N ILE A 503 10.44 6.81 -31.07
CA ILE A 503 10.25 7.09 -29.65
C ILE A 503 11.32 8.11 -29.28
N TYR A 504 10.91 9.20 -28.63
CA TYR A 504 11.83 10.22 -28.17
C TYR A 504 11.91 10.22 -26.65
N ALA A 505 13.04 10.66 -26.11
CA ALA A 505 13.16 10.92 -24.69
C ALA A 505 12.16 12.02 -24.27
N LEU A 506 11.37 11.75 -23.23
CA LEU A 506 10.39 12.73 -22.74
C LEU A 506 10.96 13.58 -21.63
N THR A 507 10.74 14.89 -21.76
CA THR A 507 10.64 15.78 -20.61
C THR A 507 9.16 16.08 -20.33
N ASP A 508 8.88 16.78 -19.23
CA ASP A 508 7.50 17.16 -18.88
C ASP A 508 6.89 18.19 -19.85
N VAL A 509 7.72 18.90 -20.63
CA VAL A 509 7.34 20.08 -21.41
C VAL A 509 7.72 20.01 -22.89
N ASP A 510 8.66 19.15 -23.26
CA ASP A 510 9.16 19.05 -24.62
C ASP A 510 9.69 17.66 -25.03
N ILE A 511 9.79 17.50 -26.34
CA ILE A 511 10.50 16.41 -27.03
C ILE A 511 11.48 17.05 -28.00
N ASP A 512 12.73 16.58 -27.97
CA ASP A 512 13.78 16.94 -28.92
C ASP A 512 13.88 15.86 -30.01
N LEU A 513 13.45 16.21 -31.23
CA LEU A 513 13.41 15.30 -32.38
C LEU A 513 14.80 14.85 -32.85
N THR A 514 15.88 15.47 -32.38
CA THR A 514 17.26 15.02 -32.67
C THR A 514 17.70 13.86 -31.78
N LYS A 515 16.99 13.62 -30.66
CA LYS A 515 17.34 12.61 -29.66
C LYS A 515 16.40 11.40 -29.76
N ASP A 516 16.53 10.68 -30.87
CA ASP A 516 15.82 9.41 -31.08
C ASP A 516 16.27 8.36 -30.05
N ALA A 517 15.30 7.76 -29.34
CA ALA A 517 15.51 6.68 -28.38
C ALA A 517 15.22 5.29 -28.98
N GLY A 518 14.67 5.22 -30.19
CA GLY A 518 14.46 3.99 -30.95
C GLY A 518 13.14 3.93 -31.72
N PHE A 519 12.94 2.85 -32.46
CA PHE A 519 11.71 2.59 -33.21
C PHE A 519 10.44 2.53 -32.33
N ASN A 520 9.35 3.14 -32.79
CA ASN A 520 8.07 3.04 -32.11
C ASN A 520 7.36 1.71 -32.42
N TYR A 521 7.37 0.81 -31.45
CA TYR A 521 6.80 -0.54 -31.58
C TYR A 521 5.26 -0.59 -31.52
N LEU A 522 4.56 0.54 -31.35
CA LEU A 522 3.10 0.56 -31.24
C LEU A 522 2.43 0.50 -32.62
N GLY A 523 2.06 -0.70 -33.07
CA GLY A 523 1.22 -0.92 -34.25
C GLY A 523 -0.29 -0.79 -33.99
N HIS A 524 -0.72 0.12 -33.12
CA HIS A 524 -2.12 0.24 -32.73
C HIS A 524 -2.94 1.10 -33.71
N PRO A 525 -4.23 0.77 -33.95
CA PRO A 525 -5.11 1.65 -34.70
C PRO A 525 -5.24 3.06 -34.08
N PRO A 526 -5.40 4.13 -34.88
CA PRO A 526 -5.05 5.49 -34.47
C PRO A 526 -6.14 6.25 -33.70
N LEU A 527 -7.31 5.67 -33.39
CA LEU A 527 -8.46 6.44 -32.88
C LEU A 527 -8.14 7.19 -31.59
N TYR A 528 -7.53 6.53 -30.61
CA TYR A 528 -7.11 7.16 -29.36
C TYR A 528 -6.13 8.30 -29.59
N TYR A 529 -5.11 8.08 -30.42
CA TYR A 529 -4.06 9.06 -30.66
C TYR A 529 -4.56 10.28 -31.43
N ARG A 530 -5.48 10.08 -32.38
CA ARG A 530 -6.17 11.16 -33.09
C ARG A 530 -7.02 12.01 -32.14
N ILE A 531 -7.71 11.39 -31.17
CA ILE A 531 -8.43 12.12 -30.12
C ILE A 531 -7.46 12.90 -29.23
N MET A 532 -6.36 12.28 -28.79
CA MET A 532 -5.36 12.94 -27.94
C MET A 532 -4.70 14.14 -28.63
N MET A 533 -4.40 14.01 -29.93
CA MET A 533 -3.89 15.09 -30.78
C MET A 533 -4.85 16.29 -30.83
N LEU A 534 -6.17 16.05 -30.82
CA LEU A 534 -7.17 17.13 -30.81
C LEU A 534 -7.32 17.78 -29.44
N LEU A 535 -7.16 17.01 -28.35
CA LEU A 535 -7.35 17.50 -26.98
C LEU A 535 -6.13 18.22 -26.40
N THR A 536 -4.95 17.98 -26.99
CA THR A 536 -3.67 18.52 -26.51
C THR A 536 -2.94 19.24 -27.66
N PRO A 537 -2.61 20.52 -27.50
CA PRO A 537 -1.83 21.24 -28.52
C PRO A 537 -0.38 20.74 -28.53
N PHE A 538 0.15 20.53 -29.73
CA PHE A 538 1.56 20.26 -30.01
C PHE A 538 2.09 21.40 -30.88
N ASN A 539 3.13 22.10 -30.42
CA ASN A 539 3.74 23.18 -31.19
C ASN A 539 5.16 22.78 -31.59
N LEU A 540 5.41 22.74 -32.89
CA LEU A 540 6.73 22.47 -33.46
C LEU A 540 7.49 23.78 -33.65
N ASN A 541 8.66 23.90 -33.03
CA ASN A 541 9.59 25.00 -33.25
C ASN A 541 10.99 24.46 -33.57
N GLY A 542 11.33 24.41 -34.85
CA GLY A 542 12.54 23.71 -35.32
C GLY A 542 12.45 22.22 -35.01
N ASN A 543 13.43 21.69 -34.26
CA ASN A 543 13.47 20.29 -33.84
C ASN A 543 12.84 20.03 -32.46
N ILE A 544 12.26 21.05 -31.83
CA ILE A 544 11.66 20.92 -30.50
C ILE A 544 10.15 20.94 -30.63
N VAL A 545 9.51 19.91 -30.08
CA VAL A 545 8.06 19.79 -29.97
C VAL A 545 7.68 20.09 -28.54
N THR A 546 6.91 21.17 -28.33
CA THR A 546 6.44 21.56 -27.00
C THR A 546 5.00 21.08 -26.77
N PHE A 547 4.75 20.52 -25.58
CA PHE A 547 3.44 20.02 -25.15
C PHE A 547 3.37 20.02 -23.61
N SER A 548 2.24 19.57 -23.05
CA SER A 548 2.12 19.40 -21.59
C SER A 548 1.78 17.95 -21.27
N LEU A 549 2.76 17.22 -20.70
CA LEU A 549 2.56 15.82 -20.31
C LEU A 549 1.46 15.68 -19.25
N GLN A 550 1.45 16.58 -18.27
CA GLN A 550 0.40 16.68 -17.23
C GLN A 550 -1.00 16.80 -17.85
N ARG A 551 -1.17 17.67 -18.86
CA ARG A 551 -2.44 17.82 -19.57
C ARG A 551 -2.83 16.54 -20.32
N MET A 552 -1.87 15.88 -20.98
CA MET A 552 -2.15 14.62 -21.67
C MET A 552 -2.59 13.52 -20.69
N ARG A 553 -1.88 13.37 -19.56
CA ARG A 553 -2.26 12.43 -18.48
C ARG A 553 -3.67 12.73 -17.96
N LEU A 554 -3.99 14.00 -17.71
CA LEU A 554 -5.34 14.41 -17.29
C LEU A 554 -6.41 14.07 -18.34
N MET A 555 -6.16 14.35 -19.62
CA MET A 555 -7.13 14.05 -20.69
C MET A 555 -7.33 12.54 -20.86
N SER A 556 -6.25 11.76 -20.80
CA SER A 556 -6.32 10.29 -20.79
C SER A 556 -7.16 9.78 -19.62
N PHE A 557 -6.92 10.32 -18.41
CA PHE A 557 -7.66 9.98 -17.21
C PHE A 557 -9.15 10.33 -17.31
N LEU A 558 -9.49 11.51 -17.83
CA LEU A 558 -10.89 11.92 -18.03
C LEU A 558 -11.64 11.00 -19.00
N ILE A 559 -10.98 10.53 -20.07
CA ILE A 559 -11.56 9.53 -20.99
C ILE A 559 -11.81 8.21 -20.26
N GLY A 560 -10.83 7.72 -19.47
CA GLY A 560 -10.96 6.50 -18.69
C GLY A 560 -12.08 6.58 -17.64
N ILE A 561 -12.15 7.69 -16.90
CA ILE A 561 -13.20 7.95 -15.90
C ILE A 561 -14.58 8.07 -16.55
N ALA A 562 -14.70 8.64 -17.75
CA ALA A 562 -15.97 8.63 -18.48
C ALA A 562 -16.46 7.19 -18.75
N GLY A 563 -15.54 6.26 -19.05
CA GLY A 563 -15.86 4.84 -19.17
C GLY A 563 -16.32 4.21 -17.86
N ILE A 564 -15.62 4.49 -16.75
CA ILE A 564 -16.02 4.03 -15.41
C ILE A 564 -17.39 4.61 -15.02
N ALA A 565 -17.64 5.89 -15.29
CA ALA A 565 -18.92 6.54 -15.04
C ALA A 565 -20.06 5.86 -15.84
N LEU A 566 -19.80 5.43 -17.08
CA LEU A 566 -20.77 4.67 -17.86
C LEU A 566 -21.02 3.26 -17.27
N ILE A 567 -19.98 2.59 -16.75
CA ILE A 567 -20.13 1.32 -16.01
C ILE A 567 -20.96 1.53 -14.74
N TYR A 568 -20.73 2.62 -14.01
CA TYR A 568 -21.53 3.01 -12.84
C TYR A 568 -22.97 3.33 -13.20
N TYR A 569 -23.22 3.99 -14.33
CA TYR A 569 -24.56 4.19 -14.85
C TYR A 569 -25.26 2.86 -15.17
N ILE A 570 -24.55 1.90 -15.79
CA ILE A 570 -25.07 0.54 -16.02
C ILE A 570 -25.41 -0.12 -14.67
N GLY A 571 -24.50 -0.09 -13.70
CA GLY A 571 -24.75 -0.62 -12.36
C GLY A 571 -25.94 0.06 -11.69
N PHE A 572 -26.00 1.39 -11.72
CA PHE A 572 -27.09 2.18 -11.15
C PHE A 572 -28.45 1.79 -11.73
N THR A 573 -28.53 1.56 -13.05
CA THR A 573 -29.81 1.26 -13.72
C THR A 573 -30.22 -0.21 -13.65
N ARG A 574 -29.29 -1.15 -13.40
CA ARG A 574 -29.54 -2.60 -13.49
C ARG A 574 -29.39 -3.37 -12.19
N ILE A 575 -28.66 -2.82 -11.22
CA ILE A 575 -28.53 -3.41 -9.89
C ILE A 575 -29.72 -2.96 -9.03
N PRO A 576 -30.36 -3.86 -8.25
CA PRO A 576 -31.36 -3.47 -7.28
C PRO A 576 -30.84 -2.42 -6.30
N LYS A 577 -31.68 -1.44 -5.92
CA LYS A 577 -31.32 -0.27 -5.10
C LYS A 577 -31.02 -0.62 -3.63
N PHE A 578 -29.97 -1.40 -3.40
CA PHE A 578 -29.36 -1.69 -2.11
C PHE A 578 -28.04 -0.94 -2.03
N PRO A 579 -27.94 0.15 -1.25
CA PRO A 579 -26.74 0.98 -1.18
C PRO A 579 -25.45 0.17 -1.04
N VAL A 580 -25.37 -0.73 -0.05
CA VAL A 580 -24.16 -1.54 0.20
C VAL A 580 -23.70 -2.37 -1.01
N MET A 581 -24.61 -2.77 -1.90
CA MET A 581 -24.25 -3.48 -3.12
C MET A 581 -23.72 -2.54 -4.21
N HIS A 582 -24.27 -1.33 -4.30
CA HIS A 582 -23.75 -0.30 -5.20
C HIS A 582 -22.37 0.17 -4.77
N LEU A 583 -22.15 0.33 -3.47
CA LEU A 583 -20.84 0.58 -2.89
C LEU A 583 -19.83 -0.54 -3.24
N LEU A 584 -20.20 -1.80 -3.03
CA LEU A 584 -19.35 -2.93 -3.40
C LEU A 584 -19.08 -2.98 -4.91
N PHE A 585 -20.11 -2.80 -5.75
CA PHE A 585 -19.98 -2.79 -7.20
C PHE A 585 -18.99 -1.72 -7.66
N ALA A 586 -19.14 -0.51 -7.11
CA ALA A 586 -18.25 0.60 -7.42
C ALA A 586 -16.80 0.27 -7.02
N MET A 587 -16.59 -0.28 -5.81
CA MET A 587 -15.27 -0.69 -5.36
C MET A 587 -14.65 -1.79 -6.23
N ILE A 588 -15.41 -2.80 -6.65
CA ILE A 588 -14.93 -3.88 -7.55
C ILE A 588 -14.36 -3.31 -8.86
N VAL A 589 -15.01 -2.28 -9.42
CA VAL A 589 -14.60 -1.69 -10.71
C VAL A 589 -13.23 -1.00 -10.60
N ILE A 590 -12.91 -0.36 -9.46
CA ILE A 590 -11.68 0.42 -9.29
C ILE A 590 -10.61 -0.25 -8.41
N ALA A 591 -10.94 -1.36 -7.74
CA ALA A 591 -10.01 -2.05 -6.84
C ALA A 591 -8.77 -2.66 -7.52
N PRO A 592 -8.83 -3.21 -8.75
CA PRO A 592 -7.62 -3.66 -9.44
C PRO A 592 -6.65 -2.49 -9.60
N VAL A 593 -5.46 -2.58 -8.99
CA VAL A 593 -4.52 -1.44 -8.87
C VAL A 593 -4.16 -0.82 -10.23
N ASN A 594 -4.00 -1.67 -11.25
CA ASN A 594 -3.66 -1.23 -12.61
C ASN A 594 -4.83 -0.58 -13.35
N MET A 595 -6.06 -0.60 -12.81
CA MET A 595 -7.21 0.11 -13.39
C MET A 595 -6.95 1.61 -13.36
N VAL A 596 -6.85 2.18 -12.15
CA VAL A 596 -6.68 3.63 -11.98
C VAL A 596 -5.26 4.05 -12.36
N TYR A 597 -4.25 3.24 -12.03
CA TYR A 597 -2.87 3.51 -12.44
C TYR A 597 -2.72 3.60 -13.96
N GLY A 598 -3.27 2.63 -14.70
CA GLY A 598 -3.18 2.61 -16.16
C GLY A 598 -3.80 3.85 -16.79
N ILE A 599 -5.04 4.20 -16.43
CA ILE A 599 -5.72 5.38 -16.98
C ILE A 599 -5.13 6.72 -16.52
N SER A 600 -4.28 6.72 -15.48
CA SER A 600 -3.59 7.93 -15.02
C SER A 600 -2.40 8.32 -15.91
N GLY A 601 -1.90 7.39 -16.73
CA GLY A 601 -0.88 7.66 -17.75
C GLY A 601 -1.49 7.97 -19.12
N VAL A 602 -0.66 8.38 -20.07
CA VAL A 602 -1.07 8.47 -21.48
C VAL A 602 -1.12 7.04 -22.07
N THR A 603 -2.32 6.49 -22.24
CA THR A 603 -2.51 5.14 -22.78
C THR A 603 -3.83 4.96 -23.52
N ASN A 604 -3.83 4.13 -24.56
CA ASN A 604 -5.04 3.74 -25.27
C ASN A 604 -6.01 2.89 -24.43
N ASP A 605 -5.55 2.30 -23.32
CA ASP A 605 -6.39 1.55 -22.39
C ASP A 605 -7.53 2.42 -21.83
N SER A 606 -7.31 3.72 -21.63
CA SER A 606 -8.33 4.69 -21.21
C SER A 606 -9.56 4.71 -22.12
N LEU A 607 -9.34 4.77 -23.45
CA LEU A 607 -10.44 4.77 -24.43
C LEU A 607 -11.07 3.38 -24.59
N THR A 608 -10.30 2.29 -24.37
CA THR A 608 -10.89 0.94 -24.41
C THR A 608 -11.93 0.74 -23.32
N ILE A 609 -11.73 1.26 -22.11
CA ILE A 609 -12.71 1.16 -21.02
C ILE A 609 -14.02 1.84 -21.42
N LEU A 610 -13.95 3.03 -22.00
CA LEU A 610 -15.14 3.75 -22.48
C LEU A 610 -15.86 3.01 -23.62
N THR A 611 -15.12 2.60 -24.65
CA THR A 611 -15.72 1.97 -25.84
C THR A 611 -16.31 0.59 -25.52
N VAL A 612 -15.67 -0.20 -24.66
CA VAL A 612 -16.21 -1.48 -24.17
C VAL A 612 -17.42 -1.25 -23.27
N ALA A 613 -17.46 -0.20 -22.45
CA ALA A 613 -18.65 0.15 -21.66
C ALA A 613 -19.85 0.55 -22.56
N VAL A 614 -19.62 1.27 -23.66
CA VAL A 614 -20.64 1.57 -24.68
C VAL A 614 -21.18 0.29 -25.31
N PHE A 615 -20.29 -0.61 -25.72
CA PHE A 615 -20.66 -1.94 -26.23
C PHE A 615 -21.48 -2.74 -25.21
N LEU A 616 -21.04 -2.79 -23.95
CA LEU A 616 -21.70 -3.51 -22.87
C LEU A 616 -23.13 -2.99 -22.64
N LEU A 617 -23.35 -1.67 -22.65
CA LEU A 617 -24.69 -1.09 -22.58
C LEU A 617 -25.57 -1.55 -23.75
N GLY A 618 -25.00 -1.60 -24.96
CA GLY A 618 -25.67 -2.14 -26.15
C GLY A 618 -26.08 -3.61 -25.99
N ILE A 619 -25.16 -4.47 -25.56
CA ILE A 619 -25.43 -5.90 -25.32
C ILE A 619 -26.46 -6.11 -24.21
N ILE A 620 -26.41 -5.33 -23.12
CA ILE A 620 -27.43 -5.41 -22.06
C ILE A 620 -28.80 -5.03 -22.59
N ARG A 621 -28.91 -3.96 -23.40
CA ARG A 621 -30.19 -3.59 -24.03
C ARG A 621 -30.69 -4.65 -25.01
N PHE A 622 -29.78 -5.32 -25.73
CA PHE A 622 -30.11 -6.43 -26.61
C PHE A 622 -30.65 -7.62 -25.82
N TYR A 623 -29.98 -8.00 -24.72
CA TYR A 623 -30.47 -8.99 -23.77
C TYR A 623 -31.87 -8.62 -23.23
N GLU A 624 -32.13 -7.35 -22.93
CA GLU A 624 -33.44 -6.86 -22.50
C GLU A 624 -34.53 -6.84 -23.61
N ARG A 625 -34.23 -7.39 -24.79
CA ARG A 625 -35.10 -7.40 -25.98
C ARG A 625 -35.47 -6.01 -26.50
N ARG A 626 -34.66 -4.99 -26.20
CA ARG A 626 -34.85 -3.63 -26.72
C ARG A 626 -34.22 -3.51 -28.10
N TYR A 627 -34.80 -4.14 -29.11
CA TYR A 627 -34.27 -4.23 -30.48
C TYR A 627 -34.49 -2.96 -31.34
N GLY A 628 -34.28 -1.78 -30.75
CA GLY A 628 -34.36 -0.50 -31.47
C GLY A 628 -33.03 -0.06 -32.07
N LEU A 629 -33.05 0.95 -32.94
CA LEU A 629 -31.86 1.52 -33.58
C LEU A 629 -30.75 1.87 -32.59
N MET A 630 -31.09 2.51 -31.47
CA MET A 630 -30.11 2.89 -30.44
C MET A 630 -29.31 1.68 -29.91
N THR A 631 -29.94 0.52 -29.75
CA THR A 631 -29.25 -0.69 -29.27
C THR A 631 -28.23 -1.19 -30.29
N TYR A 632 -28.60 -1.23 -31.57
CA TYR A 632 -27.70 -1.64 -32.64
C TYR A 632 -26.58 -0.63 -32.89
N VAL A 633 -26.88 0.67 -32.82
CA VAL A 633 -25.88 1.74 -32.91
C VAL A 633 -24.89 1.66 -31.75
N LEU A 634 -25.33 1.47 -30.51
CA LEU A 634 -24.42 1.29 -29.36
C LEU A 634 -23.49 0.08 -29.55
N ILE A 635 -24.02 -1.05 -30.02
CA ILE A 635 -23.20 -2.24 -30.31
C ILE A 635 -22.20 -1.95 -31.43
N ALA A 636 -22.64 -1.36 -32.54
CA ALA A 636 -21.80 -1.08 -33.71
C ALA A 636 -20.72 -0.04 -33.43
N VAL A 637 -21.06 1.06 -32.75
CA VAL A 637 -20.10 2.08 -32.30
C VAL A 637 -19.13 1.48 -31.29
N GLY A 638 -19.63 0.71 -30.32
CA GLY A 638 -18.80 0.04 -29.32
C GLY A 638 -17.77 -0.86 -29.97
N ILE A 639 -18.17 -1.79 -30.85
CA ILE A 639 -17.25 -2.66 -31.59
C ILE A 639 -16.27 -1.83 -32.42
N SER A 640 -16.78 -0.94 -33.28
CA SER A 640 -15.95 -0.19 -34.23
C SER A 640 -14.91 0.67 -33.52
N ALA A 641 -15.30 1.40 -32.48
CA ALA A 641 -14.41 2.24 -31.71
C ALA A 641 -13.39 1.41 -30.91
N THR A 642 -13.78 0.27 -30.32
CA THR A 642 -12.84 -0.59 -29.60
C THR A 642 -11.79 -1.19 -30.54
N VAL A 643 -12.19 -1.74 -31.70
CA VAL A 643 -11.22 -2.32 -32.66
C VAL A 643 -10.29 -1.23 -33.22
N LEU A 644 -10.79 -0.01 -33.47
CA LEU A 644 -9.99 1.15 -33.89
C LEU A 644 -9.14 1.78 -32.76
N THR A 645 -9.20 1.24 -31.54
CA THR A 645 -8.41 1.71 -30.39
C THR A 645 -7.36 0.68 -29.98
N LYS A 646 -7.77 -0.58 -29.80
CA LYS A 646 -6.90 -1.67 -29.33
C LYS A 646 -7.46 -3.03 -29.74
N LEU A 647 -6.65 -3.79 -30.49
CA LEU A 647 -7.06 -5.07 -31.03
C LEU A 647 -7.39 -6.12 -29.96
N THR A 648 -6.66 -6.16 -28.83
CA THR A 648 -6.95 -7.13 -27.75
C THR A 648 -8.34 -6.94 -27.15
N ALA A 649 -8.72 -5.70 -26.84
CA ALA A 649 -10.09 -5.38 -26.41
C ALA A 649 -11.11 -5.60 -27.55
N GLY A 650 -10.71 -5.28 -28.79
CA GLY A 650 -11.50 -5.52 -29.99
C GLY A 650 -11.88 -6.99 -30.17
N MET A 651 -10.93 -7.91 -29.97
CA MET A 651 -11.17 -9.35 -30.00
C MET A 651 -12.21 -9.76 -28.95
N ILE A 652 -12.14 -9.22 -27.73
CA ILE A 652 -13.11 -9.55 -26.68
C ILE A 652 -14.53 -9.18 -27.14
N VAL A 653 -14.75 -7.95 -27.59
CA VAL A 653 -16.10 -7.50 -27.99
C VAL A 653 -16.61 -8.16 -29.26
N VAL A 654 -15.72 -8.45 -30.23
CA VAL A 654 -16.09 -9.17 -31.46
C VAL A 654 -16.46 -10.61 -31.16
N VAL A 655 -15.69 -11.33 -30.33
CA VAL A 655 -16.01 -12.71 -29.93
C VAL A 655 -17.34 -12.74 -29.16
N ILE A 656 -17.60 -11.77 -28.26
CA ILE A 656 -18.91 -11.63 -27.60
C ILE A 656 -20.01 -11.46 -28.65
N ALA A 657 -19.85 -10.54 -29.59
CA ALA A 657 -20.86 -10.27 -30.62
C ALA A 657 -21.15 -11.50 -31.49
N CYS A 658 -20.11 -12.21 -31.95
CA CYS A 658 -20.24 -13.45 -32.71
C CYS A 658 -20.96 -14.53 -31.91
N LEU A 659 -20.57 -14.78 -30.67
CA LEU A 659 -21.21 -15.76 -29.81
C LEU A 659 -22.67 -15.39 -29.48
N VAL A 660 -22.97 -14.10 -29.28
CA VAL A 660 -24.35 -13.62 -29.10
C VAL A 660 -25.18 -13.86 -30.35
N ILE A 661 -24.65 -13.60 -31.56
CA ILE A 661 -25.34 -13.88 -32.83
C ILE A 661 -25.61 -15.38 -32.97
N VAL A 662 -24.60 -16.24 -32.77
CA VAL A 662 -24.74 -17.70 -32.84
C VAL A 662 -25.79 -18.18 -31.83
N TYR A 663 -25.71 -17.75 -30.58
CA TYR A 663 -26.67 -18.08 -29.54
C TYR A 663 -28.09 -17.61 -29.91
N THR A 664 -28.24 -16.40 -30.43
CA THR A 664 -29.53 -15.84 -30.86
C THR A 664 -30.14 -16.62 -32.03
N CYS A 665 -29.32 -17.12 -32.96
CA CYS A 665 -29.77 -17.91 -34.11
C CYS A 665 -30.16 -19.35 -33.74
N VAL A 666 -29.39 -19.98 -32.84
CA VAL A 666 -29.47 -21.41 -32.54
C VAL A 666 -30.37 -21.70 -31.33
N ALA A 667 -30.25 -20.90 -30.27
CA ALA A 667 -30.90 -21.17 -28.98
C ALA A 667 -32.17 -20.33 -28.75
N GLU A 668 -32.25 -19.11 -29.30
CA GLU A 668 -33.42 -18.25 -29.08
C GLU A 668 -34.53 -18.47 -30.14
N LYS A 669 -35.66 -19.07 -29.74
CA LYS A 669 -36.83 -19.29 -30.62
C LYS A 669 -37.35 -18.02 -31.30
N ARG A 670 -37.31 -16.86 -30.62
CA ARG A 670 -37.69 -15.54 -31.16
C ARG A 670 -36.48 -14.65 -31.52
N GLY A 671 -35.26 -15.17 -31.41
CA GLY A 671 -34.03 -14.40 -31.65
C GLY A 671 -33.87 -13.97 -33.10
N LYS A 672 -34.41 -14.77 -34.03
CA LYS A 672 -34.40 -14.47 -35.47
C LYS A 672 -35.12 -13.17 -35.82
N GLU A 673 -36.11 -12.76 -35.02
CA GLU A 673 -36.81 -11.48 -35.20
C GLU A 673 -35.90 -10.28 -34.90
N ALA A 674 -34.92 -10.42 -34.00
CA ALA A 674 -33.97 -9.36 -33.68
C ALA A 674 -33.11 -9.01 -34.90
N LEU A 675 -32.57 -10.04 -35.58
CA LEU A 675 -31.69 -9.89 -36.74
C LEU A 675 -32.40 -9.46 -38.03
N ARG A 676 -33.73 -9.64 -38.11
CA ARG A 676 -34.54 -9.22 -39.27
C ARG A 676 -34.97 -7.75 -39.21
N ARG A 677 -34.73 -7.04 -38.11
CA ARG A 677 -35.13 -5.62 -37.98
C ARG A 677 -34.33 -4.75 -38.95
N PRO A 678 -34.96 -3.78 -39.64
CA PRO A 678 -34.23 -2.84 -40.51
C PRO A 678 -33.18 -2.04 -39.73
N SER A 679 -33.45 -1.76 -38.45
CA SER A 679 -32.50 -1.11 -37.55
C SER A 679 -31.18 -1.86 -37.36
N PHE A 680 -31.17 -3.19 -37.51
CA PHE A 680 -29.94 -3.99 -37.46
C PHE A 680 -29.07 -3.69 -38.68
N TYR A 681 -29.65 -3.74 -39.88
CA TYR A 681 -28.94 -3.43 -41.13
C TYR A 681 -28.53 -1.95 -41.23
N ALA A 682 -29.33 -1.03 -40.69
CA ALA A 682 -28.95 0.39 -40.64
C ALA A 682 -27.64 0.62 -39.86
N SER A 683 -27.35 -0.21 -38.85
CA SER A 683 -26.09 -0.13 -38.10
C SER A 683 -24.87 -0.63 -38.89
N TRP A 684 -25.05 -1.34 -40.02
CA TRP A 684 -23.96 -1.88 -40.83
C TRP A 684 -23.03 -0.80 -41.37
N LEU A 685 -23.57 0.39 -41.67
CA LEU A 685 -22.79 1.54 -42.14
C LEU A 685 -21.66 1.92 -41.19
N ILE A 686 -21.82 1.69 -39.88
CA ILE A 686 -20.81 2.02 -38.88
C ILE A 686 -19.62 1.04 -38.96
N TYR A 687 -19.88 -0.24 -39.25
CA TYR A 687 -18.83 -1.25 -39.39
C TYR A 687 -17.99 -1.08 -40.67
N VAL A 688 -18.50 -0.36 -41.67
CA VAL A 688 -17.72 -0.04 -42.88
C VAL A 688 -16.45 0.74 -42.54
N ILE A 689 -16.50 1.58 -41.50
CA ILE A 689 -15.36 2.41 -41.07
C ILE A 689 -14.16 1.54 -40.64
N PRO A 690 -14.27 0.64 -39.62
CA PRO A 690 -13.15 -0.22 -39.25
C PRO A 690 -12.77 -1.19 -40.37
N ILE A 691 -13.72 -1.72 -41.14
CA ILE A 691 -13.43 -2.63 -42.27
C ILE A 691 -12.55 -1.91 -43.30
N GLY A 692 -12.93 -0.71 -43.71
CA GLY A 692 -12.15 0.11 -44.65
C GLY A 692 -10.76 0.43 -44.12
N TYR A 693 -10.63 0.74 -42.83
CA TYR A 693 -9.33 0.95 -42.18
C TYR A 693 -8.44 -0.30 -42.27
N PHE A 694 -8.95 -1.48 -41.92
CA PHE A 694 -8.15 -2.71 -41.94
C PHE A 694 -7.84 -3.20 -43.36
N ILE A 695 -8.73 -2.97 -44.33
CA ILE A 695 -8.43 -3.22 -45.75
C ILE A 695 -7.25 -2.34 -46.18
N ALA A 696 -7.30 -1.03 -45.92
CA ALA A 696 -6.21 -0.11 -46.26
C ALA A 696 -4.90 -0.47 -45.54
N LEU A 697 -4.97 -0.86 -44.26
CA LEU A 697 -3.83 -1.32 -43.48
C LEU A 697 -3.21 -2.58 -44.06
N TYR A 698 -4.03 -3.57 -44.41
CA TYR A 698 -3.58 -4.82 -45.00
C TYR A 698 -2.99 -4.62 -46.39
N MET A 699 -3.58 -3.75 -47.22
CA MET A 699 -3.00 -3.39 -48.52
C MET A 699 -1.63 -2.72 -48.39
N LYS A 700 -1.40 -1.95 -47.31
CA LYS A 700 -0.13 -1.23 -47.10
C LYS A 700 0.96 -2.07 -46.43
N TYR A 701 0.60 -2.92 -45.46
CA TYR A 701 1.57 -3.64 -44.62
C TYR A 701 1.44 -5.17 -44.66
N HIS A 702 0.46 -5.72 -45.39
CA HIS A 702 0.16 -7.16 -45.44
C HIS A 702 -0.09 -7.80 -44.06
N THR A 703 -0.50 -6.99 -43.08
CA THR A 703 -0.88 -7.42 -41.73
C THR A 703 -1.96 -6.51 -41.16
N ILE A 704 -2.74 -7.02 -40.21
CA ILE A 704 -3.73 -6.25 -39.46
C ILE A 704 -3.13 -5.54 -38.22
N GLN A 705 -1.88 -5.88 -37.87
CA GLN A 705 -1.14 -5.25 -36.80
C GLN A 705 0.34 -5.16 -37.20
N PRO A 706 0.81 -3.99 -37.67
CA PRO A 706 2.22 -3.80 -37.98
C PRO A 706 3.07 -4.02 -36.72
N GLY A 707 4.12 -4.83 -36.84
CA GLY A 707 4.96 -5.24 -35.72
C GLY A 707 6.39 -4.73 -35.87
N PHE A 708 7.07 -4.49 -34.75
CA PHE A 708 8.46 -4.02 -34.72
C PHE A 708 9.40 -4.92 -35.55
N GLN A 709 9.30 -6.24 -35.37
CA GLN A 709 10.09 -7.22 -36.13
C GLN A 709 9.92 -7.09 -37.66
N ASN A 710 8.72 -6.72 -38.13
CA ASN A 710 8.41 -6.63 -39.56
C ASN A 710 8.83 -5.29 -40.18
N LEU A 711 8.82 -4.21 -39.39
CA LEU A 711 9.07 -2.86 -39.89
C LEU A 711 10.52 -2.40 -39.68
N ALA A 712 11.21 -2.90 -38.66
CA ALA A 712 12.58 -2.51 -38.33
C ALA A 712 13.35 -3.69 -37.71
N LEU A 713 13.57 -4.75 -38.50
CA LEU A 713 14.19 -6.00 -38.02
C LEU A 713 15.56 -5.79 -37.36
N ARG A 714 16.41 -4.92 -37.91
CA ARG A 714 17.75 -4.69 -37.37
C ARG A 714 17.69 -4.04 -35.98
N GLU A 715 16.94 -2.93 -35.88
CA GLU A 715 16.70 -2.26 -34.61
C GLU A 715 15.99 -3.18 -33.60
N TYR A 716 15.10 -4.06 -34.06
CA TYR A 716 14.43 -5.04 -33.22
C TYR A 716 15.41 -6.02 -32.56
N ILE A 717 16.33 -6.60 -33.34
CA ILE A 717 17.36 -7.54 -32.85
C ILE A 717 18.32 -6.84 -31.88
N ASP A 718 18.66 -5.58 -32.16
CA ASP A 718 19.59 -4.77 -31.35
C ASP A 718 18.89 -4.15 -30.11
N SER A 719 17.57 -4.33 -29.95
CA SER A 719 16.77 -3.77 -28.85
C SER A 719 16.54 -4.76 -27.68
N PRO A 720 16.12 -4.27 -26.49
CA PRO A 720 15.69 -5.12 -25.37
C PRO A 720 14.44 -5.99 -25.64
N MET A 721 13.84 -5.92 -26.84
CA MET A 721 12.70 -6.74 -27.24
C MET A 721 13.10 -8.10 -27.82
N TYR A 722 14.40 -8.32 -28.04
CA TYR A 722 14.97 -9.58 -28.49
C TYR A 722 16.10 -10.02 -27.55
N THR A 723 16.14 -11.31 -27.22
CA THR A 723 17.25 -11.94 -26.49
C THR A 723 17.84 -13.01 -27.37
N THR A 724 19.17 -13.01 -27.52
CA THR A 724 19.89 -14.02 -28.32
C THR A 724 19.68 -15.41 -27.75
N ILE A 725 19.73 -16.44 -28.59
CA ILE A 725 19.46 -17.83 -28.18
C ILE A 725 20.33 -18.25 -27.00
N ASP A 726 21.61 -17.88 -27.01
CA ASP A 726 22.58 -18.25 -25.97
C ASP A 726 22.33 -17.57 -24.61
N ALA A 727 21.61 -16.44 -24.60
CA ALA A 727 21.27 -15.70 -23.38
C ALA A 727 19.84 -16.01 -22.87
N ARG A 728 19.10 -16.89 -23.53
CA ARG A 728 17.73 -17.24 -23.12
C ARG A 728 17.76 -18.20 -21.94
N THR A 729 16.80 -18.00 -21.05
CA THR A 729 16.44 -19.06 -20.10
C THR A 729 15.89 -20.25 -20.89
N HIS A 730 16.22 -21.48 -20.48
CA HIS A 730 15.60 -22.68 -21.03
C HIS A 730 14.41 -23.04 -20.16
N MET A 731 13.19 -22.74 -20.63
CA MET A 731 11.96 -23.17 -19.96
C MET A 731 11.24 -24.23 -20.78
N GLY A 732 10.79 -25.29 -20.11
CA GLY A 732 9.84 -26.24 -20.69
C GLY A 732 8.44 -25.63 -20.89
N VAL A 733 7.54 -26.39 -21.52
CA VAL A 733 6.16 -25.95 -21.75
C VAL A 733 5.44 -25.65 -20.43
N TRP A 734 5.57 -26.54 -19.45
CA TRP A 734 4.93 -26.39 -18.15
C TRP A 734 5.45 -25.16 -17.37
N GLU A 735 6.77 -24.96 -17.36
CA GLU A 735 7.41 -23.80 -16.73
C GLU A 735 6.95 -22.50 -17.38
N SER A 736 6.82 -22.48 -18.71
CA SER A 736 6.30 -21.33 -19.44
C SER A 736 4.85 -21.00 -19.05
N VAL A 737 4.00 -22.02 -18.89
CA VAL A 737 2.60 -21.85 -18.45
C VAL A 737 2.55 -21.36 -17.00
N MET A 738 3.36 -21.94 -16.10
CA MET A 738 3.43 -21.50 -14.71
C MET A 738 3.93 -20.07 -14.59
N GLN A 739 4.95 -19.69 -15.36
CA GLN A 739 5.48 -18.33 -15.41
C GLN A 739 4.42 -17.36 -15.95
N LEU A 740 3.71 -17.71 -17.03
CA LEU A 740 2.61 -16.90 -17.56
C LEU A 740 1.52 -16.67 -16.52
N LEU A 741 1.06 -17.73 -15.83
CA LEU A 741 0.03 -17.61 -14.80
C LEU A 741 0.53 -16.79 -13.61
N LYS A 742 1.76 -17.03 -13.13
CA LYS A 742 2.37 -16.27 -12.04
C LYS A 742 2.44 -14.79 -12.41
N SER A 743 2.95 -14.45 -13.59
CA SER A 743 3.08 -13.06 -14.05
C SER A 743 1.73 -12.40 -14.35
N PHE A 744 0.75 -13.14 -14.88
CA PHE A 744 -0.59 -12.62 -15.11
C PHE A 744 -1.28 -12.30 -13.78
N VAL A 745 -1.29 -13.23 -12.83
CA VAL A 745 -1.92 -13.05 -11.51
C VAL A 745 -1.20 -11.96 -10.72
N SER A 746 0.14 -11.88 -10.77
CA SER A 746 0.87 -10.82 -10.06
C SER A 746 0.49 -9.43 -10.55
N THR A 747 0.36 -9.24 -11.87
CA THR A 747 -0.10 -7.96 -12.46
C THR A 747 -1.57 -7.62 -12.09
N TRP A 748 -2.33 -8.54 -11.49
CA TRP A 748 -3.71 -8.26 -11.04
C TRP A 748 -3.73 -7.55 -9.68
N HIS A 749 -2.80 -7.91 -8.79
CA HIS A 749 -2.74 -7.42 -7.40
C HIS A 749 -1.50 -6.57 -7.08
N MET A 750 -0.66 -6.27 -8.08
CA MET A 750 0.55 -5.46 -7.95
C MET A 750 0.62 -4.42 -9.05
N LEU A 751 1.19 -3.26 -8.73
CA LEU A 751 1.48 -2.22 -9.71
C LEU A 751 2.55 -2.73 -10.68
N THR A 752 2.28 -2.67 -11.98
CA THR A 752 3.22 -3.11 -13.00
C THR A 752 3.40 -2.05 -14.08
N GLY A 753 4.64 -1.56 -14.22
CA GLY A 753 5.07 -0.52 -15.14
C GLY A 753 6.59 -0.35 -15.08
N HIS A 754 7.10 0.84 -15.38
CA HIS A 754 8.52 1.16 -15.13
C HIS A 754 8.83 1.37 -13.64
N VAL A 755 7.78 1.61 -12.84
CA VAL A 755 7.84 1.65 -11.38
C VAL A 755 7.13 0.41 -10.85
N TYR A 756 7.85 -0.39 -10.05
CA TYR A 756 7.35 -1.64 -9.49
C TYR A 756 7.25 -1.52 -7.96
N VAL A 757 6.05 -1.70 -7.42
CA VAL A 757 5.84 -1.76 -5.97
C VAL A 757 5.96 -3.22 -5.54
N TYR A 758 7.12 -3.58 -4.99
CA TYR A 758 7.38 -4.95 -4.55
C TYR A 758 6.51 -5.31 -3.34
N LYS A 759 5.74 -6.39 -3.48
CA LYS A 759 5.07 -7.09 -2.38
C LYS A 759 5.84 -8.36 -2.08
N PRO A 760 5.95 -8.77 -0.80
CA PRO A 760 6.48 -10.08 -0.46
C PRO A 760 5.69 -11.21 -1.14
N ASP A 761 6.41 -12.29 -1.47
CA ASP A 761 5.88 -13.50 -2.10
C ASP A 761 5.02 -14.31 -1.10
N TYR A 762 3.84 -13.80 -0.79
CA TYR A 762 2.80 -14.51 -0.04
C TYR A 762 1.83 -15.28 -0.94
N PRO A 763 1.18 -16.35 -0.43
CA PRO A 763 0.22 -17.12 -1.18
C PRO A 763 -0.95 -16.28 -1.70
N TRP A 764 -1.56 -16.69 -2.82
CA TRP A 764 -2.65 -15.95 -3.48
C TRP A 764 -3.92 -15.78 -2.63
N TYR A 765 -4.06 -16.53 -1.54
CA TYR A 765 -5.17 -16.44 -0.59
C TYR A 765 -4.88 -15.57 0.65
N SER A 766 -3.74 -14.88 0.68
CA SER A 766 -3.41 -13.96 1.77
C SER A 766 -4.36 -12.77 1.81
N LEU A 767 -4.59 -12.23 3.02
CA LEU A 767 -5.54 -11.16 3.30
C LEU A 767 -5.23 -9.82 2.62
N ASP A 768 -4.06 -9.67 1.97
CA ASP A 768 -3.59 -8.47 1.25
C ASP A 768 -3.81 -8.52 -0.28
N ARG A 769 -4.40 -9.61 -0.80
CA ARG A 769 -4.67 -9.83 -2.23
C ARG A 769 -5.89 -10.69 -2.55
N VAL A 770 -6.44 -11.43 -1.58
CA VAL A 770 -7.51 -12.40 -1.81
C VAL A 770 -8.76 -11.78 -2.44
N ALA A 771 -9.18 -10.58 -2.03
CA ALA A 771 -10.41 -9.97 -2.51
C ALA A 771 -10.29 -9.50 -3.96
N VAL A 772 -9.13 -8.92 -4.33
CA VAL A 772 -8.86 -8.53 -5.72
C VAL A 772 -8.79 -9.78 -6.62
N ILE A 773 -8.21 -10.89 -6.13
CA ILE A 773 -8.20 -12.18 -6.85
C ILE A 773 -9.61 -12.78 -6.96
N MET A 774 -10.48 -12.61 -5.96
CA MET A 774 -11.88 -13.04 -6.06
C MET A 774 -12.62 -12.36 -7.21
N ILE A 775 -12.31 -11.09 -7.55
CA ILE A 775 -12.91 -10.41 -8.71
C ILE A 775 -12.64 -11.19 -10.01
N LEU A 776 -11.45 -11.80 -10.14
CA LEU A 776 -11.08 -12.59 -11.30
C LEU A 776 -11.76 -13.97 -11.33
N ILE A 777 -11.84 -14.64 -10.18
CA ILE A 777 -12.24 -16.06 -10.11
C ILE A 777 -13.76 -16.25 -9.91
N VAL A 778 -14.39 -15.47 -9.04
CA VAL A 778 -15.83 -15.63 -8.68
C VAL A 778 -16.75 -15.63 -9.91
N PRO A 779 -16.53 -14.80 -10.96
CA PRO A 779 -17.37 -14.81 -12.14
C PRO A 779 -17.45 -16.16 -12.87
N PHE A 780 -16.48 -17.06 -12.72
CA PHE A 780 -16.49 -18.39 -13.33
C PHE A 780 -17.55 -19.33 -12.73
N VAL A 781 -18.11 -19.01 -11.56
CA VAL A 781 -19.19 -19.79 -10.94
C VAL A 781 -20.41 -19.92 -11.86
N VAL A 782 -20.63 -18.97 -12.78
CA VAL A 782 -21.74 -19.02 -13.75
C VAL A 782 -21.73 -20.26 -14.64
N PHE A 783 -20.59 -20.91 -14.86
CA PHE A 783 -20.52 -22.16 -15.62
C PHE A 783 -21.19 -23.32 -14.89
N ALA A 784 -21.14 -23.34 -13.55
CA ALA A 784 -21.76 -24.38 -12.72
C ALA A 784 -23.27 -24.18 -12.49
N MET A 785 -23.85 -23.07 -12.96
CA MET A 785 -25.26 -22.72 -12.67
C MET A 785 -26.25 -23.33 -13.67
N LYS A 786 -27.52 -23.44 -13.27
CA LYS A 786 -28.59 -23.89 -14.17
C LYS A 786 -28.76 -22.92 -15.35
N ARG A 787 -29.02 -23.45 -16.55
CA ARG A 787 -29.19 -22.62 -17.76
C ARG A 787 -30.35 -21.63 -17.61
N SER A 788 -30.10 -20.39 -17.99
CA SER A 788 -31.10 -19.35 -18.21
C SER A 788 -30.53 -18.36 -19.21
N ARG A 789 -31.40 -17.59 -19.89
CA ARG A 789 -30.95 -16.60 -20.88
C ARG A 789 -29.91 -15.64 -20.29
N LEU A 790 -30.12 -15.13 -19.08
CA LEU A 790 -29.18 -14.23 -18.41
C LEU A 790 -27.81 -14.91 -18.17
N ILE A 791 -27.84 -16.14 -17.65
CA ILE A 791 -26.64 -16.92 -17.37
C ILE A 791 -25.88 -17.23 -18.65
N ASP A 792 -26.58 -17.51 -19.75
CA ASP A 792 -25.95 -17.80 -21.04
C ASP A 792 -25.27 -16.55 -21.62
N TYR A 793 -25.84 -15.35 -21.48
CA TYR A 793 -25.14 -14.10 -21.84
C TYR A 793 -23.92 -13.85 -20.93
N MET A 794 -24.01 -14.12 -19.63
CA MET A 794 -22.87 -14.02 -18.71
C MET A 794 -21.76 -15.01 -19.08
N ARG A 795 -22.12 -16.25 -19.41
CA ARG A 795 -21.18 -17.27 -19.91
C ARG A 795 -20.53 -16.83 -21.21
N ILE A 796 -21.27 -16.27 -22.16
CA ILE A 796 -20.70 -15.74 -23.41
C ILE A 796 -19.66 -14.65 -23.09
N GLY A 797 -19.94 -13.73 -22.17
CA GLY A 797 -19.00 -12.71 -21.73
C GLY A 797 -17.69 -13.31 -21.18
N ILE A 798 -17.78 -14.23 -20.22
CA ILE A 798 -16.60 -14.86 -19.61
C ILE A 798 -15.86 -15.77 -20.61
N SER A 799 -16.58 -16.56 -21.41
CA SER A 799 -15.99 -17.39 -22.46
C SER A 799 -15.18 -16.57 -23.45
N SER A 800 -15.66 -15.37 -23.81
CA SER A 800 -14.94 -14.48 -24.73
C SER A 800 -13.61 -14.00 -24.14
N VAL A 801 -13.60 -13.62 -22.85
CA VAL A 801 -12.38 -13.29 -22.13
C VAL A 801 -11.41 -14.48 -22.09
N CYS A 802 -11.92 -15.70 -21.85
CA CYS A 802 -11.10 -16.92 -21.82
C CYS A 802 -10.51 -17.25 -23.19
N ILE A 803 -11.30 -17.14 -24.27
CA ILE A 803 -10.82 -17.38 -25.64
C ILE A 803 -9.70 -16.41 -25.99
N VAL A 804 -9.87 -15.12 -25.66
CA VAL A 804 -8.83 -14.11 -25.89
C VAL A 804 -7.62 -14.34 -24.99
N PHE A 805 -7.81 -14.79 -23.75
CA PHE A 805 -6.72 -15.19 -22.87
C PHE A 805 -5.92 -16.36 -23.44
N LEU A 806 -6.57 -17.42 -23.93
CA LEU A 806 -5.91 -18.57 -24.54
C LEU A 806 -5.16 -18.17 -25.83
N TYR A 807 -5.74 -17.29 -26.64
CA TYR A 807 -5.06 -16.75 -27.81
C TYR A 807 -3.80 -15.96 -27.43
N GLN A 808 -3.90 -15.08 -26.44
CA GLN A 808 -2.75 -14.32 -25.95
C GLN A 808 -1.72 -15.23 -25.28
N ALA A 809 -2.14 -16.26 -24.54
CA ALA A 809 -1.23 -17.25 -23.95
C ALA A 809 -0.42 -17.99 -25.02
N ARG A 810 -1.06 -18.39 -26.13
CA ARG A 810 -0.37 -18.94 -27.31
C ARG A 810 0.62 -17.94 -27.90
N SER A 811 0.23 -16.67 -28.02
CA SER A 811 1.08 -15.59 -28.54
C SER A 811 2.30 -15.35 -27.63
N VAL A 812 2.11 -15.28 -26.31
CA VAL A 812 3.20 -15.13 -25.33
C VAL A 812 4.14 -16.33 -25.38
N PHE A 813 3.60 -17.55 -25.46
CA PHE A 813 4.39 -18.76 -25.62
C PHE A 813 5.25 -18.67 -26.87
N SER A 814 4.65 -18.38 -28.03
CA SER A 814 5.40 -18.19 -29.29
C SER A 814 6.45 -17.07 -29.18
N SER A 815 6.10 -15.95 -28.54
CA SER A 815 7.01 -14.82 -28.31
C SER A 815 8.22 -15.23 -27.47
N TYR A 816 8.06 -16.08 -26.46
CA TYR A 816 9.18 -16.56 -25.67
C TYR A 816 10.16 -17.39 -26.52
N TYR A 817 9.67 -18.31 -27.35
CA TYR A 817 10.55 -19.15 -28.19
C TYR A 817 11.15 -18.40 -29.38
N ILE A 818 10.46 -17.39 -29.93
CA ILE A 818 10.98 -16.61 -31.07
C ILE A 818 11.88 -15.48 -30.58
N ASN A 819 11.45 -14.75 -29.55
CA ASN A 819 12.06 -13.48 -29.11
C ASN A 819 12.93 -13.65 -27.86
N GLY A 820 12.77 -14.74 -27.10
CA GLY A 820 13.48 -14.97 -25.84
C GLY A 820 12.89 -14.25 -24.63
N ARG A 821 11.71 -13.64 -24.76
CA ARG A 821 11.09 -12.80 -23.73
C ARG A 821 9.59 -13.04 -23.59
N PHE A 822 9.12 -13.07 -22.35
CA PHE A 822 7.69 -12.98 -22.01
C PHE A 822 7.22 -11.55 -22.24
N GLY A 823 6.53 -11.31 -23.36
CA GLY A 823 5.79 -10.07 -23.63
C GLY A 823 4.29 -10.34 -23.61
N GLY A 824 3.47 -9.34 -23.31
CA GLY A 824 2.01 -9.45 -23.49
C GLY A 824 1.22 -10.23 -22.42
N TYR A 825 1.83 -10.56 -21.27
CA TYR A 825 1.19 -11.32 -20.17
C TYR A 825 0.40 -10.47 -19.18
N SER A 826 0.44 -9.14 -19.30
CA SER A 826 -0.13 -8.24 -18.29
C SER A 826 -1.65 -8.33 -18.24
N SER A 827 -2.21 -8.52 -17.05
CA SER A 827 -3.66 -8.60 -16.84
C SER A 827 -4.39 -7.28 -17.11
N ARG A 828 -3.65 -6.15 -17.14
CA ARG A 828 -4.16 -4.83 -17.57
C ARG A 828 -4.94 -4.86 -18.88
N TYR A 829 -4.57 -5.74 -19.82
CA TYR A 829 -5.24 -5.85 -21.12
C TYR A 829 -6.69 -6.34 -21.04
N TYR A 830 -7.09 -6.91 -19.92
CA TYR A 830 -8.44 -7.45 -19.68
C TYR A 830 -9.28 -6.56 -18.76
N LEU A 831 -8.71 -5.48 -18.22
CA LEU A 831 -9.42 -4.56 -17.32
C LEU A 831 -10.57 -3.83 -18.02
N CYS A 832 -10.54 -3.69 -19.35
CA CYS A 832 -11.68 -3.19 -20.12
C CYS A 832 -12.96 -4.05 -19.93
N ALA A 833 -12.83 -5.33 -19.55
CA ALA A 833 -13.95 -6.23 -19.26
C ALA A 833 -14.42 -6.18 -17.79
N ILE A 834 -13.88 -5.29 -16.95
CA ILE A 834 -14.21 -5.23 -15.51
C ILE A 834 -15.72 -5.09 -15.25
N GLY A 835 -16.44 -4.37 -16.12
CA GLY A 835 -17.88 -4.20 -16.01
C GLY A 835 -18.63 -5.53 -16.09
N ILE A 836 -18.14 -6.49 -16.90
CA ILE A 836 -18.70 -7.84 -17.01
C ILE A 836 -18.47 -8.60 -15.70
N PHE A 837 -17.23 -8.60 -15.20
CA PHE A 837 -16.88 -9.28 -13.94
C PHE A 837 -17.67 -8.71 -12.75
N ALA A 838 -17.75 -7.39 -12.63
CA ALA A 838 -18.45 -6.72 -11.56
C ALA A 838 -19.96 -7.01 -11.58
N LEU A 839 -20.61 -6.97 -12.74
CA LEU A 839 -22.04 -7.28 -12.87
C LEU A 839 -22.34 -8.74 -12.51
N ILE A 840 -21.49 -9.68 -12.93
CA ILE A 840 -21.65 -11.09 -12.59
C ILE A 840 -21.47 -11.32 -11.09
N ALA A 841 -20.44 -10.75 -10.48
CA ALA A 841 -20.19 -10.88 -9.05
C ALA A 841 -21.37 -10.38 -8.22
N ILE A 842 -21.90 -9.20 -8.54
CA ILE A 842 -23.08 -8.64 -7.84
C ILE A 842 -24.32 -9.50 -8.09
N TRP A 843 -24.54 -9.97 -9.32
CA TRP A 843 -25.68 -10.82 -9.61
C TRP A 843 -25.63 -12.17 -8.85
N LEU A 844 -24.44 -12.78 -8.73
CA LEU A 844 -24.25 -13.99 -7.91
C LEU A 844 -24.61 -13.75 -6.44
N ILE A 845 -24.25 -12.59 -5.89
CA ILE A 845 -24.62 -12.18 -4.53
C ILE A 845 -26.15 -12.06 -4.41
N VAL A 846 -26.81 -11.37 -5.36
CA VAL A 846 -28.28 -11.24 -5.36
C VAL A 846 -28.96 -12.59 -5.41
N GLN A 847 -28.50 -13.49 -6.28
CA GLN A 847 -29.14 -14.79 -6.42
C GLN A 847 -28.96 -15.67 -5.18
N ARG A 848 -27.79 -15.60 -4.51
CA ARG A 848 -27.52 -16.44 -3.35
C ARG A 848 -28.09 -15.89 -2.05
N PHE A 849 -28.15 -14.56 -1.93
CA PHE A 849 -28.44 -13.87 -0.67
C PHE A 849 -29.65 -12.93 -0.72
N GLY A 850 -30.37 -12.86 -1.84
CA GLY A 850 -31.65 -12.16 -1.93
C GLY A 850 -32.82 -13.00 -1.42
N VAL A 851 -33.76 -12.38 -0.70
CA VAL A 851 -35.01 -13.02 -0.29
C VAL A 851 -36.03 -12.93 -1.41
N ASN A 852 -36.54 -14.06 -1.90
CA ASN A 852 -37.70 -14.09 -2.80
C ASN A 852 -38.97 -14.11 -1.95
N ASP A 853 -39.60 -12.95 -1.76
CA ASP A 853 -40.83 -12.87 -1.00
C ASP A 853 -42.01 -13.37 -1.85
N LYS A 854 -42.33 -14.67 -1.74
CA LYS A 854 -43.56 -15.25 -2.33
C LYS A 854 -44.81 -14.94 -1.50
N ASN A 855 -44.67 -14.40 -0.29
CA ASN A 855 -45.78 -14.27 0.67
C ASN A 855 -46.32 -12.83 0.85
N VAL A 856 -45.75 -11.82 0.16
CA VAL A 856 -46.26 -10.43 0.21
C VAL A 856 -47.34 -10.15 -0.85
N VAL A 857 -47.56 -11.08 -1.80
CA VAL A 857 -48.52 -10.89 -2.91
C VAL A 857 -49.96 -11.31 -2.55
N GLU A 858 -50.19 -12.00 -1.44
CA GLU A 858 -51.55 -12.41 -0.99
C GLU A 858 -52.40 -11.26 -0.41
N PHE A 859 -51.85 -10.06 -0.22
CA PHE A 859 -52.62 -8.89 0.22
C PHE A 859 -52.94 -7.88 -0.90
N ALA A 860 -52.63 -8.19 -2.16
CA ALA A 860 -52.87 -7.29 -3.31
C ALA A 860 -53.53 -8.00 -4.50
N SER A 861 -54.24 -9.11 -4.26
CA SER A 861 -54.69 -10.03 -5.31
C SER A 861 -56.04 -9.73 -5.97
N ASP A 862 -56.78 -8.68 -5.59
CA ASP A 862 -58.12 -8.45 -6.19
C ASP A 862 -58.23 -7.26 -7.16
N GLU A 863 -57.37 -6.23 -7.11
CA GLU A 863 -57.53 -5.05 -8.00
C GLU A 863 -56.62 -5.00 -9.24
N ILE A 864 -55.56 -5.81 -9.33
CA ILE A 864 -54.55 -5.69 -10.40
C ILE A 864 -54.79 -6.69 -11.56
N ARG A 865 -55.88 -7.46 -11.54
CA ARG A 865 -56.12 -8.52 -12.53
C ARG A 865 -56.59 -8.03 -13.92
N GLN A 866 -56.92 -6.75 -14.08
CA GLN A 866 -57.47 -6.21 -15.35
C GLN A 866 -56.51 -5.40 -16.25
N LYS A 867 -55.26 -5.14 -15.88
CA LYS A 867 -54.26 -4.50 -16.79
C LYS A 867 -53.13 -5.45 -17.16
N LYS A 868 -53.46 -6.46 -17.97
CA LYS A 868 -52.50 -7.45 -18.48
C LYS A 868 -52.45 -7.44 -20.02
N THR A 869 -51.75 -6.46 -20.58
CA THR A 869 -51.14 -6.56 -21.92
C THR A 869 -49.99 -5.56 -22.03
N HIS A 870 -48.81 -6.03 -22.43
CA HIS A 870 -47.59 -5.27 -22.76
C HIS A 870 -46.74 -4.64 -21.63
N ALA A 871 -46.28 -5.45 -20.68
CA ALA A 871 -45.07 -5.11 -19.91
C ALA A 871 -44.13 -6.32 -19.85
N GLY A 872 -43.00 -6.22 -20.55
CA GLY A 872 -42.02 -7.28 -20.70
C GLY A 872 -41.34 -7.70 -19.40
N GLU A 873 -40.82 -8.92 -19.42
CA GLU A 873 -39.94 -9.60 -18.45
C GLU A 873 -38.65 -8.80 -18.18
N SER A 874 -38.79 -7.59 -17.67
CA SER A 874 -37.75 -6.89 -16.94
C SER A 874 -37.79 -7.39 -15.51
N CYS A 875 -36.62 -7.69 -14.93
CA CYS A 875 -36.45 -7.99 -13.51
C CYS A 875 -37.09 -6.88 -12.63
N ARG A 876 -38.40 -6.94 -12.40
CA ARG A 876 -39.05 -6.29 -11.27
C ARG A 876 -38.85 -7.19 -10.07
N ALA A 877 -37.63 -7.16 -9.52
CA ALA A 877 -37.40 -7.45 -8.11
C ALA A 877 -37.82 -6.23 -7.28
N SER A 878 -39.07 -5.78 -7.44
CA SER A 878 -39.71 -4.84 -6.52
C SER A 878 -40.25 -5.65 -5.36
N GLY A 879 -39.36 -6.14 -4.50
CA GLY A 879 -39.74 -6.93 -3.32
C GLY A 879 -38.61 -7.73 -2.64
N SER A 880 -37.46 -7.96 -3.29
CA SER A 880 -36.42 -8.81 -2.69
C SER A 880 -35.53 -8.04 -1.72
N VAL A 881 -35.54 -8.34 -0.42
CA VAL A 881 -34.59 -7.74 0.55
C VAL A 881 -33.29 -8.56 0.57
N LEU A 882 -32.13 -7.91 0.69
CA LEU A 882 -30.86 -8.61 0.90
C LEU A 882 -30.85 -9.22 2.32
N THR A 883 -30.54 -10.51 2.43
CA THR A 883 -30.42 -11.18 3.74
C THR A 883 -29.33 -10.53 4.60
N GLN A 884 -29.41 -10.69 5.93
CA GLN A 884 -28.35 -10.24 6.84
C GLN A 884 -26.97 -10.81 6.47
N THR A 885 -26.93 -12.06 6.00
CA THR A 885 -25.70 -12.69 5.49
C THR A 885 -25.20 -11.99 4.22
N GLY A 886 -26.09 -11.65 3.29
CA GLY A 886 -25.71 -10.89 2.09
C GLY A 886 -25.17 -9.51 2.41
N ILE A 887 -25.77 -8.79 3.36
CA ILE A 887 -25.27 -7.49 3.83
C ILE A 887 -23.86 -7.67 4.42
N LEU A 888 -23.65 -8.67 5.27
CA LEU A 888 -22.34 -8.96 5.85
C LEU A 888 -21.29 -9.28 4.77
N VAL A 889 -21.62 -10.14 3.80
CA VAL A 889 -20.72 -10.48 2.69
C VAL A 889 -20.33 -9.24 1.90
N CYS A 890 -21.30 -8.36 1.57
CA CYS A 890 -20.99 -7.13 0.86
C CYS A 890 -20.08 -6.19 1.66
N SER A 891 -20.37 -6.00 2.94
CA SER A 891 -19.58 -5.17 3.84
C SER A 891 -18.14 -5.67 3.99
N VAL A 892 -17.95 -6.98 4.20
CA VAL A 892 -16.64 -7.59 4.37
C VAL A 892 -15.84 -7.51 3.07
N LEU A 893 -16.45 -7.86 1.93
CA LEU A 893 -15.76 -7.78 0.64
C LEU A 893 -15.39 -6.35 0.27
N PHE A 894 -16.26 -5.37 0.57
CA PHE A 894 -15.94 -3.96 0.36
C PHE A 894 -14.71 -3.54 1.17
N LEU A 895 -14.67 -3.86 2.47
CA LEU A 895 -13.53 -3.53 3.31
C LEU A 895 -12.25 -4.23 2.82
N LEU A 896 -12.32 -5.53 2.52
CA LEU A 896 -11.16 -6.25 2.00
C LEU A 896 -10.65 -5.64 0.69
N LEU A 897 -11.53 -5.26 -0.25
CA LEU A 897 -11.12 -4.59 -1.49
C LEU A 897 -10.51 -3.21 -1.24
N LEU A 898 -11.00 -2.45 -0.25
CA LEU A 898 -10.41 -1.17 0.14
C LEU A 898 -8.95 -1.35 0.62
N PHE A 899 -8.67 -2.42 1.37
CA PHE A 899 -7.32 -2.78 1.80
C PHE A 899 -6.48 -3.34 0.66
N ASP A 900 -6.93 -4.40 -0.01
CA ASP A 900 -6.20 -5.11 -1.07
C ASP A 900 -5.89 -4.23 -2.28
N GLY A 901 -6.79 -3.29 -2.58
CA GLY A 901 -6.66 -2.32 -3.67
C GLY A 901 -5.53 -1.32 -3.39
N PHE A 902 -5.85 -0.04 -3.36
CA PHE A 902 -4.82 1.01 -3.31
C PHE A 902 -3.94 1.00 -2.05
N VAL A 903 -4.49 0.60 -0.89
CA VAL A 903 -3.76 0.63 0.39
C VAL A 903 -2.59 -0.35 0.37
N TYR A 904 -2.84 -1.66 0.23
CA TYR A 904 -1.78 -2.65 0.19
C TYR A 904 -1.05 -2.67 -1.15
N SER A 905 -1.70 -2.33 -2.27
CA SER A 905 -1.01 -2.38 -3.58
C SER A 905 -0.07 -1.22 -3.86
N VAL A 906 -0.16 -0.13 -3.10
CA VAL A 906 0.66 1.06 -3.30
C VAL A 906 1.15 1.62 -1.97
N LEU A 907 0.27 2.15 -1.13
CA LEU A 907 0.67 2.99 0.00
C LEU A 907 1.42 2.24 1.11
N TYR A 908 1.04 1.00 1.41
CA TYR A 908 1.63 0.24 2.53
C TYR A 908 3.06 -0.26 2.23
N TYR A 909 3.38 -0.46 0.94
CA TYR A 909 4.70 -0.92 0.46
C TYR A 909 5.43 0.16 -0.35
N ALA A 910 5.02 1.43 -0.23
CA ALA A 910 5.68 2.53 -0.93
C ALA A 910 7.11 2.79 -0.41
N ASP A 911 7.44 2.32 0.80
CA ASP A 911 8.82 2.25 1.34
C ASP A 911 9.78 1.38 0.53
N ASN A 912 9.27 0.54 -0.37
CA ASN A 912 10.10 -0.29 -1.25
C ASN A 912 10.30 0.34 -2.65
N THR A 913 9.78 1.54 -2.89
CA THR A 913 9.69 2.11 -4.24
C THR A 913 10.46 3.42 -4.34
N PRO A 914 11.48 3.53 -5.21
CA PRO A 914 12.29 4.75 -5.36
C PRO A 914 11.47 6.02 -5.60
N ALA A 915 10.35 5.92 -6.31
CA ALA A 915 9.45 7.04 -6.62
C ALA A 915 8.92 7.77 -5.36
N PHE A 916 8.76 7.06 -4.23
CA PHE A 916 8.27 7.64 -2.97
C PHE A 916 9.38 8.05 -1.99
N ILE A 917 10.61 7.56 -2.21
CA ILE A 917 11.77 7.71 -1.32
C ILE A 917 12.77 8.74 -1.87
N GLY A 918 12.64 9.08 -3.16
CA GLY A 918 13.21 10.21 -3.87
C GLY A 918 14.58 10.67 -3.44
#